data_AF-A0A091EGK8-F1
#
_entry.id   AF-A0A091EGK8-F1
#
_cell.length_a   1.000
_cell.length_b   1.000
_cell.length_c   1.000
_cell.angle_alpha   90.00
_cell.angle_beta   90.00
_cell.angle_gamma   90.00
#
_symmetry.space_group_name_H-M   'P 1'
#
loop_
_entity.id
_entity.type
_entity.pdbx_description
1 polymer ?
#
loop_
_entity_poly.entity_id
_entity_poly.type
_entity_poly.pdbx_seq_one_letter_code
_entity_poly.pdbx_strand_id
1 'polypeptide(L)'
;QIQRALRSLCIPLERLHIMKGHMMQDMCKGLSRQTHAQAKVRMLPTYVCSTPNGTEKGNFLVVELCQNQVRTLLVTLYGDGNMSPQMMYKIFDMPESIMQGEGEALFDFIAQCVSQFLAETTTSDTSSSEERLPLGFVFPFTCRQTQLDKAELLSWSKGFSCSGVVGKDVVQMLQSAINKQELSHVEVVALMNDTVGTMMTCCTEGRPCEIAMVADKGSNCCFMAEAYLVETAEETSGRMCVNTEWGCFGDDGSLNDIFTPYDESVDEESSNPGEKRFEKLVGTLYLGEIVRHALIALTAEKALFTGTDIAVLKEKGVFTIQHVLDIINNEDGTTDVKRVLEVLGLQPSERDCGRVQQICRAVVGRAATLHAVGLAAILSYMCQTRDMETLMVNVGVDGELYKGYSRFEEILQSVSRLLSPECLATLLPSRDGSGRGAAMVTAVALRLAAQRRAVNEVLGPLRLTHADLEKVQALMRQEMERGLGKHTNATASVRMLPTYVSHTPDGTERGDFLALDLGGTNFRVLVVHVTEEGISMASEIYVIPAAIMRGTGEGLFDHIIDCIVDFQTKQNLMTQALPLGFTFSFPCQQVGLDKALLLTWTKGFTASGCVGQDVVQLLRDAAQRKQHSGLQVVALLNDTVGTMMSCGYDDPKCEIGLIVGTGTNACYMEEMRNVGTVEGDQGRMCINMEWGAFGDNGCLDHIFTHFDRVVDETTINPGKQRFEKLISGMYLGEIVRQILLVMTEKQLLFQGRPTSKLQTRNIFQTKFLSTIELTGAWSGCLSLSGWMAPCTSCTHGEWGQGRQAPMGHPCPMKESAVGGMVCMGWGHQSSPSPPVLVSFSHNLQKTLKDLAPNCDVSFHLSEDGSGKGAALVAAVACRTASAGQ
;
A
#
# COMPACT_ATOMS: atom_id res chain seq x y z
N GLN A 1 51.56 13.44 28.28
CA GLN A 1 51.56 12.39 27.25
C GLN A 1 50.33 11.50 27.41
N ILE A 2 50.25 10.63 28.44
CA ILE A 2 49.06 9.77 28.70
C ILE A 2 47.74 10.56 28.74
N GLN A 3 47.64 11.62 29.55
CA GLN A 3 46.44 12.47 29.63
C GLN A 3 46.05 13.12 28.28
N ARG A 4 47.03 13.39 27.41
CA ARG A 4 46.77 13.93 26.06
C ARG A 4 46.18 12.83 25.15
N ALA A 5 46.76 11.63 25.18
CA ALA A 5 46.26 10.47 24.44
C ALA A 5 44.86 10.04 24.90
N LEU A 6 44.59 10.09 26.21
CA LEU A 6 43.26 9.82 26.75
C LEU A 6 42.25 10.88 26.30
N ARG A 7 42.61 12.17 26.31
CA ARG A 7 41.74 13.25 25.82
C ARG A 7 41.40 13.12 24.34
N SER A 8 42.32 12.68 23.49
CA SER A 8 42.02 12.46 22.06
C SER A 8 41.10 11.27 21.81
N LEU A 9 41.03 10.32 22.74
CA LEU A 9 40.12 9.17 22.68
C LEU A 9 38.75 9.46 23.32
N CYS A 10 38.58 10.60 24.00
CA CYS A 10 37.31 11.01 24.58
C CYS A 10 36.59 12.00 23.67
N ILE A 11 35.36 11.68 23.25
CA ILE A 11 34.54 12.54 22.39
C ILE A 11 33.55 13.33 23.26
N PRO A 12 33.56 14.68 23.23
CA PRO A 12 32.61 15.50 23.98
C PRO A 12 31.15 15.30 23.52
N LEU A 13 30.19 15.47 24.43
CA LEU A 13 28.76 15.28 24.14
C LEU A 13 28.27 16.17 22.99
N GLU A 14 28.76 17.42 22.88
CA GLU A 14 28.36 18.32 21.78
C GLU A 14 28.77 17.74 20.41
N ARG A 15 29.93 17.08 20.33
CA ARG A 15 30.40 16.42 19.10
C ARG A 15 29.55 15.18 18.79
N LEU A 16 29.16 14.42 19.80
CA LEU A 16 28.26 13.28 19.62
C LEU A 16 26.90 13.69 19.05
N HIS A 17 26.35 14.85 19.46
CA HIS A 17 25.12 15.39 18.85
C HIS A 17 25.30 15.77 17.37
N ILE A 18 26.44 16.37 17.00
CA ILE A 18 26.75 16.70 15.60
C ILE A 18 26.85 15.42 14.77
N MET A 19 27.56 14.41 15.27
CA MET A 19 27.68 13.11 14.61
C MET A 19 26.32 12.41 14.44
N LYS A 20 25.44 12.47 15.46
CA LYS A 20 24.06 11.97 15.35
C LYS A 20 23.34 12.63 14.17
N GLY A 21 23.45 13.96 14.07
CA GLY A 21 22.86 14.73 12.97
C GLY A 21 23.40 14.35 11.59
N HIS A 22 24.72 14.19 11.45
CA HIS A 22 25.34 13.74 10.20
C HIS A 22 24.89 12.32 9.82
N MET A 23 24.84 11.39 10.77
CA MET A 23 24.35 10.02 10.53
C MET A 23 22.90 10.05 10.04
N MET A 24 22.02 10.82 10.68
CA MET A 24 20.62 10.96 10.25
C MET A 24 20.51 11.53 8.82
N GLN A 25 21.33 12.53 8.47
CA GLN A 25 21.35 13.08 7.11
C GLN A 25 21.79 12.04 6.08
N ASP A 26 22.82 11.26 6.38
CA ASP A 26 23.29 10.19 5.49
C ASP A 26 22.28 9.04 5.37
N MET A 27 21.56 8.69 6.44
CA MET A 27 20.44 7.76 6.38
C MET A 27 19.34 8.26 5.43
N CYS A 28 18.94 9.54 5.51
CA CYS A 28 17.97 10.12 4.58
C CYS A 28 18.46 10.06 3.13
N LYS A 29 19.75 10.33 2.88
CA LYS A 29 20.33 10.19 1.53
C LYS A 29 20.29 8.75 1.04
N GLY A 30 20.60 7.80 1.92
CA GLY A 30 20.61 6.37 1.58
C GLY A 30 19.23 5.82 1.22
N LEU A 31 18.18 6.33 1.85
CA LEU A 31 16.80 5.91 1.57
C LEU A 31 16.21 6.54 0.30
N SER A 32 16.65 7.75 -0.07
CA SER A 32 16.13 8.45 -1.25
C SER A 32 16.72 7.95 -2.56
N ARG A 33 15.87 7.69 -3.55
CA ARG A 33 16.28 7.23 -4.88
C ARG A 33 17.19 8.25 -5.60
N GLN A 34 16.99 9.54 -5.34
CA GLN A 34 17.75 10.61 -5.99
C GLN A 34 19.19 10.73 -5.45
N THR A 35 19.39 10.45 -4.17
CA THR A 35 20.67 10.69 -3.47
C THR A 35 21.39 9.42 -3.03
N HIS A 36 20.76 8.25 -3.17
CA HIS A 36 21.31 6.94 -2.79
C HIS A 36 22.72 6.68 -3.34
N ALA A 37 22.99 7.04 -4.61
CA ALA A 37 24.30 6.83 -5.23
C ALA A 37 25.44 7.61 -4.57
N GLN A 38 25.12 8.69 -3.85
CA GLN A 38 26.09 9.53 -3.13
C GLN A 38 26.19 9.17 -1.64
N ALA A 39 25.24 8.39 -1.12
CA ALA A 39 25.18 8.04 0.29
C ALA A 39 26.28 7.05 0.68
N LYS A 40 26.90 7.28 1.83
CA LYS A 40 27.86 6.33 2.42
C LYS A 40 27.17 5.27 3.26
N VAL A 41 26.19 5.69 4.06
CA VAL A 41 25.24 4.79 4.72
C VAL A 41 24.21 4.34 3.68
N ARG A 42 24.31 3.09 3.22
CA ARG A 42 23.59 2.64 2.01
C ARG A 42 22.10 2.38 2.23
N MET A 43 21.67 2.09 3.46
CA MET A 43 20.25 1.88 3.78
C MET A 43 19.59 0.85 2.85
N LEU A 44 20.17 -0.35 2.80
CA LEU A 44 19.80 -1.40 1.86
C LEU A 44 18.46 -2.06 2.27
N PRO A 45 17.46 -2.14 1.36
CA PRO A 45 16.22 -2.84 1.63
C PRO A 45 16.45 -4.34 1.76
N THR A 46 15.86 -4.96 2.79
CA THR A 46 16.00 -6.41 3.05
C THR A 46 14.80 -7.23 2.56
N TYR A 47 13.71 -6.57 2.16
CA TYR A 47 12.42 -7.19 1.80
C TYR A 47 11.77 -8.01 2.93
N VAL A 48 12.23 -7.83 4.17
CA VAL A 48 11.56 -8.35 5.37
C VAL A 48 10.54 -7.32 5.84
N CYS A 49 9.26 -7.54 5.50
CA CYS A 49 8.20 -6.55 5.66
C CYS A 49 7.35 -6.69 6.93
N SER A 50 7.68 -7.63 7.82
CA SER A 50 6.90 -7.87 9.03
C SER A 50 7.74 -8.55 10.10
N THR A 51 7.47 -8.20 11.36
CA THR A 51 7.99 -8.91 12.53
C THR A 51 7.11 -10.13 12.84
N PRO A 52 7.60 -11.09 13.65
CA PRO A 52 6.87 -12.30 13.99
C PRO A 52 5.64 -11.97 14.84
N ASN A 53 4.56 -12.72 14.67
CA ASN A 53 3.33 -12.53 15.44
C ASN A 53 2.92 -13.76 16.27
N GLY A 54 3.74 -14.82 16.29
CA GLY A 54 3.50 -16.04 17.03
C GLY A 54 2.69 -17.09 16.27
N THR A 55 2.23 -16.79 15.05
CA THR A 55 1.51 -17.75 14.19
C THR A 55 2.46 -18.57 13.29
N GLU A 56 3.74 -18.23 13.29
CA GLU A 56 4.77 -18.90 12.52
C GLU A 56 4.94 -20.37 12.97
N LYS A 57 4.78 -21.31 12.04
CA LYS A 57 4.87 -22.76 12.31
C LYS A 57 5.54 -23.51 11.16
N GLY A 58 6.21 -24.62 11.46
CA GLY A 58 6.87 -25.50 10.49
C GLY A 58 8.31 -25.84 10.85
N ASN A 59 8.95 -26.65 9.99
CA ASN A 59 10.37 -26.98 10.08
C ASN A 59 11.16 -26.13 9.08
N PHE A 60 12.22 -25.48 9.56
CA PHE A 60 13.04 -24.56 8.78
C PHE A 60 14.50 -24.94 8.91
N LEU A 61 15.16 -25.10 7.77
CA LEU A 61 16.60 -25.23 7.71
C LEU A 61 17.22 -23.83 7.74
N VAL A 62 18.34 -23.67 8.42
CA VAL A 62 19.07 -22.41 8.46
C VAL A 62 20.54 -22.68 8.22
N VAL A 63 21.15 -21.86 7.38
CA VAL A 63 22.59 -21.83 7.18
C VAL A 63 23.09 -20.45 7.56
N GLU A 64 24.02 -20.39 8.50
CA GLU A 64 24.71 -19.18 8.90
C GLU A 64 26.16 -19.26 8.45
N LEU A 65 26.57 -18.33 7.59
CA LEU A 65 27.98 -18.13 7.31
C LEU A 65 28.56 -17.26 8.42
N CYS A 66 29.22 -17.91 9.37
CA CYS A 66 29.97 -17.25 10.42
C CYS A 66 31.40 -16.96 9.94
N GLN A 67 32.29 -16.51 10.83
CA GLN A 67 33.64 -16.05 10.49
C GLN A 67 34.44 -17.06 9.65
N ASN A 68 35.00 -18.10 10.28
CA ASN A 68 35.68 -19.21 9.62
C ASN A 68 34.87 -20.51 9.82
N GLN A 69 33.56 -20.38 10.00
CA GLN A 69 32.68 -21.48 10.34
C GLN A 69 31.37 -21.37 9.57
N VAL A 70 30.78 -22.50 9.24
CA VAL A 70 29.41 -22.62 8.75
C VAL A 70 28.59 -23.28 9.84
N ARG A 71 27.51 -22.63 10.28
CA ARG A 71 26.56 -23.23 11.22
C ARG A 71 25.29 -23.61 10.49
N THR A 72 24.90 -24.87 10.59
CA THR A 72 23.65 -25.38 10.01
C THR A 72 22.69 -25.72 11.15
N LEU A 73 21.44 -25.27 11.07
CA LEU A 73 20.42 -25.48 12.09
C LEU A 73 19.13 -26.05 11.48
N LEU A 74 18.46 -26.94 12.19
CA LEU A 74 17.06 -27.29 11.97
C LEU A 74 16.24 -26.67 13.11
N VAL A 75 15.30 -25.81 12.76
CA VAL A 75 14.44 -25.09 13.71
C VAL A 75 12.99 -25.51 13.47
N THR A 76 12.34 -26.05 14.49
CA THR A 76 10.91 -26.36 14.49
C THR A 76 10.16 -25.28 15.25
N LEU A 77 9.28 -24.57 14.54
CA LEU A 77 8.33 -23.60 15.10
C LEU A 77 6.96 -24.27 15.27
N TYR A 78 6.36 -24.14 16.45
CA TYR A 78 5.10 -24.80 16.78
C TYR A 78 3.85 -23.95 16.46
N GLY A 79 4.00 -22.63 16.38
CA GLY A 79 2.87 -21.71 16.23
C GLY A 79 2.09 -21.48 17.54
N ASP A 80 0.86 -20.96 17.42
CA ASP A 80 -0.09 -20.73 18.51
C ASP A 80 0.45 -19.90 19.70
N GLY A 81 1.31 -18.92 19.40
CA GLY A 81 1.97 -18.09 20.43
C GLY A 81 3.16 -18.78 21.12
N ASN A 82 3.40 -20.07 20.85
CA ASN A 82 4.57 -20.77 21.37
C ASN A 82 5.83 -20.35 20.61
N MET A 83 6.54 -19.37 21.17
CA MET A 83 7.80 -18.88 20.62
C MET A 83 9.03 -19.68 21.06
N SER A 84 8.89 -20.84 21.73
CA SER A 84 10.03 -21.67 22.13
C SER A 84 10.32 -22.74 21.07
N PRO A 85 11.19 -22.47 20.09
CA PRO A 85 11.50 -23.45 19.05
C PRO A 85 12.27 -24.65 19.61
N GLN A 86 12.08 -25.81 18.99
CA GLN A 86 13.08 -26.87 19.09
C GLN A 86 14.17 -26.60 18.06
N MET A 87 15.43 -26.65 18.49
CA MET A 87 16.57 -26.36 17.62
C MET A 87 17.63 -27.46 17.75
N MET A 88 18.15 -27.90 16.62
CA MET A 88 19.36 -28.72 16.51
C MET A 88 20.32 -27.99 15.60
N TYR A 89 21.62 -28.00 15.90
CA TYR A 89 22.61 -27.37 15.04
C TYR A 89 23.94 -28.10 15.03
N LYS A 90 24.72 -27.85 13.98
CA LYS A 90 26.11 -28.29 13.85
C LYS A 90 26.96 -27.15 13.32
N ILE A 91 28.20 -27.07 13.79
CA ILE A 91 29.20 -26.10 13.35
C ILE A 91 30.28 -26.85 12.57
N PHE A 92 30.66 -26.28 11.43
CA PHE A 92 31.68 -26.81 10.54
C PHE A 92 32.79 -25.77 10.38
N ASP A 93 34.04 -26.15 10.67
CA ASP A 93 35.19 -25.28 10.47
C ASP A 93 35.55 -25.19 8.98
N MET A 94 35.70 -23.95 8.50
CA MET A 94 36.02 -23.64 7.12
C MET A 94 37.51 -23.29 6.99
N PRO A 95 38.25 -23.99 6.11
CA PRO A 95 39.64 -23.64 5.83
C PRO A 95 39.79 -22.25 5.21
N GLU A 96 40.89 -21.56 5.51
CA GLU A 96 41.22 -20.24 4.94
C GLU A 96 41.32 -20.29 3.40
N SER A 97 41.76 -21.42 2.84
CA SER A 97 41.82 -21.64 1.39
C SER A 97 40.44 -21.58 0.71
N ILE A 98 39.36 -21.83 1.44
CA ILE A 98 37.98 -21.67 0.94
C ILE A 98 37.56 -20.20 1.02
N MET A 99 37.89 -19.51 2.12
CA MET A 99 37.55 -18.09 2.34
C MET A 99 38.23 -17.14 1.34
N GLN A 100 39.38 -17.53 0.80
CA GLN A 100 40.17 -16.74 -0.14
C GLN A 100 40.26 -17.40 -1.53
N GLY A 101 39.53 -18.49 -1.75
CA GLY A 101 39.56 -19.28 -2.98
C GLY A 101 38.50 -18.90 -4.02
N GLU A 102 38.08 -19.87 -4.83
CA GLU A 102 37.00 -19.68 -5.81
C GLU A 102 35.63 -19.68 -5.11
N GLY A 103 34.74 -18.78 -5.56
CA GLY A 103 33.38 -18.68 -5.05
C GLY A 103 32.59 -19.99 -5.12
N GLU A 104 32.74 -20.74 -6.21
CA GLU A 104 32.11 -22.05 -6.37
C GLU A 104 32.51 -23.02 -5.25
N ALA A 105 33.79 -23.02 -4.84
CA ALA A 105 34.26 -23.88 -3.76
C ALA A 105 33.66 -23.49 -2.39
N LEU A 106 33.44 -22.20 -2.14
CA LEU A 106 32.76 -21.72 -0.94
C LEU A 106 31.32 -22.25 -0.86
N PHE A 107 30.53 -22.07 -1.93
CA PHE A 107 29.13 -22.50 -1.92
C PHE A 107 28.99 -24.03 -1.96
N ASP A 108 29.88 -24.73 -2.65
CA ASP A 108 29.94 -26.20 -2.62
C ASP A 108 30.28 -26.71 -1.20
N PHE A 109 31.21 -26.06 -0.48
CA PHE A 109 31.50 -26.37 0.92
C PHE A 109 30.29 -26.15 1.84
N ILE A 110 29.59 -25.03 1.68
CA ILE A 110 28.36 -24.75 2.44
C ILE A 110 27.29 -25.80 2.17
N ALA A 111 27.09 -26.19 0.90
CA ALA A 111 26.13 -27.22 0.53
C ALA A 111 26.51 -28.62 1.09
N GLN A 112 27.80 -28.95 1.15
CA GLN A 112 28.29 -30.17 1.81
C GLN A 112 27.99 -30.16 3.31
N CYS A 113 28.15 -29.03 4.00
CA CYS A 113 27.78 -28.87 5.40
C CYS A 113 26.29 -29.18 5.63
N VAL A 114 25.43 -28.65 4.75
CA VAL A 114 23.99 -28.94 4.77
C VAL A 114 23.70 -30.42 4.58
N SER A 115 24.29 -31.04 3.56
CA SER A 115 24.13 -32.47 3.25
C SER A 115 24.54 -33.35 4.43
N GLN A 116 25.73 -33.09 5.01
CA GLN A 116 26.23 -33.82 6.17
C GLN A 116 25.32 -33.65 7.39
N PHE A 117 24.85 -32.43 7.66
CA PHE A 117 23.95 -32.17 8.78
C PHE A 117 22.62 -32.93 8.63
N LEU A 118 22.01 -32.92 7.45
CA LEU A 118 20.75 -33.64 7.20
C LEU A 118 20.93 -35.16 7.32
N ALA A 119 22.03 -35.71 6.82
CA ALA A 119 22.34 -37.14 6.93
C ALA A 119 22.49 -37.62 8.38
N GLU A 120 23.01 -36.78 9.27
CA GLU A 120 23.18 -37.11 10.70
C GLU A 120 21.90 -36.89 11.52
N THR A 121 21.01 -36.00 11.07
CA THR A 121 19.81 -35.59 11.82
C THR A 121 18.57 -36.40 11.44
N THR A 122 18.57 -37.03 10.26
CA THR A 122 17.50 -37.93 9.82
C THR A 122 17.73 -39.34 10.36
N THR A 123 17.18 -39.66 11.54
CA THR A 123 17.09 -41.05 12.00
C THR A 123 16.06 -41.81 11.16
N SER A 124 16.31 -43.12 11.02
CA SER A 124 15.69 -44.08 10.09
C SER A 124 14.16 -44.33 10.16
N ASP A 125 13.36 -43.41 10.72
CA ASP A 125 11.92 -43.60 10.93
C ASP A 125 11.00 -42.57 10.25
N THR A 126 11.52 -41.59 9.50
CA THR A 126 10.69 -40.68 8.68
C THR A 126 10.72 -41.06 7.21
N SER A 127 9.90 -42.06 6.86
CA SER A 127 9.53 -42.40 5.49
C SER A 127 8.61 -41.36 4.84
N SER A 128 9.00 -40.07 4.86
CA SER A 128 8.31 -39.00 4.13
C SER A 128 9.34 -38.14 3.42
N SER A 129 9.98 -38.72 2.41
CA SER A 129 10.94 -38.09 1.49
C SER A 129 10.31 -37.02 0.57
N GLU A 130 9.24 -36.35 0.98
CA GLU A 130 8.44 -35.44 0.13
C GLU A 130 8.16 -34.05 0.73
N GLU A 131 8.51 -33.78 2.00
CA GLU A 131 8.26 -32.46 2.58
C GLU A 131 9.38 -31.47 2.20
N ARG A 132 9.03 -30.40 1.49
CA ARG A 132 9.99 -29.33 1.14
C ARG A 132 10.52 -28.68 2.41
N LEU A 133 11.85 -28.54 2.50
CA LEU A 133 12.55 -27.89 3.60
C LEU A 133 12.96 -26.47 3.19
N PRO A 134 12.22 -25.43 3.62
CA PRO A 134 12.63 -24.05 3.36
C PRO A 134 13.88 -23.69 4.16
N LEU A 135 14.85 -23.08 3.48
CA LEU A 135 16.14 -22.68 3.99
C LEU A 135 16.22 -21.15 4.12
N GLY A 136 16.55 -20.68 5.32
CA GLY A 136 16.97 -19.30 5.58
C GLY A 136 18.50 -19.20 5.55
N PHE A 137 19.04 -18.27 4.77
CA PHE A 137 20.48 -18.08 4.59
C PHE A 137 20.93 -16.77 5.26
N VAL A 138 21.65 -16.89 6.38
CA VAL A 138 22.29 -15.75 7.05
C VAL A 138 23.66 -15.52 6.42
N PHE A 139 23.77 -14.39 5.72
CA PHE A 139 24.95 -14.03 4.94
C PHE A 139 25.39 -12.62 5.33
N PRO A 140 26.38 -12.47 6.23
CA PRO A 140 26.68 -11.22 6.93
C PRO A 140 27.59 -10.28 6.10
N PHE A 141 27.27 -10.12 4.81
CA PHE A 141 27.98 -9.28 3.86
C PHE A 141 27.03 -8.28 3.19
N THR A 142 27.62 -7.25 2.59
CA THR A 142 26.87 -6.18 1.92
C THR A 142 26.27 -6.70 0.63
N CYS A 143 24.95 -6.89 0.60
CA CYS A 143 24.22 -7.39 -0.56
C CYS A 143 23.15 -6.40 -1.02
N ARG A 144 23.02 -6.23 -2.34
CA ARG A 144 21.88 -5.55 -2.94
C ARG A 144 20.78 -6.58 -3.17
N GLN A 145 19.71 -6.49 -2.37
CA GLN A 145 18.53 -7.33 -2.56
C GLN A 145 17.51 -6.64 -3.47
N THR A 146 16.83 -7.43 -4.28
CA THR A 146 15.65 -7.00 -5.06
C THR A 146 14.40 -7.78 -4.69
N GLN A 147 14.59 -8.94 -4.04
CA GLN A 147 13.56 -9.78 -3.44
C GLN A 147 14.20 -10.47 -2.22
N LEU A 148 13.37 -11.12 -1.41
CA LEU A 148 13.86 -11.81 -0.22
C LEU A 148 14.82 -12.98 -0.56
N ASP A 149 14.58 -13.64 -1.68
CA ASP A 149 15.33 -14.78 -2.24
C ASP A 149 16.30 -14.38 -3.37
N LYS A 150 16.62 -13.09 -3.51
CA LYS A 150 17.49 -12.60 -4.60
C LYS A 150 18.43 -11.50 -4.14
N ALA A 151 19.74 -11.78 -4.15
CA ALA A 151 20.73 -10.91 -3.52
C ALA A 151 22.07 -10.89 -4.27
N GLU A 152 22.45 -9.73 -4.79
CA GLU A 152 23.76 -9.51 -5.43
C GLU A 152 24.81 -9.11 -4.39
N LEU A 153 25.92 -9.86 -4.27
CA LEU A 153 27.03 -9.45 -3.40
C LEU A 153 27.72 -8.20 -3.96
N LEU A 154 27.83 -7.14 -3.16
CA LEU A 154 28.47 -5.90 -3.57
C LEU A 154 29.97 -5.86 -3.26
N SER A 155 30.37 -6.35 -2.09
CA SER A 155 31.78 -6.43 -1.71
C SER A 155 31.99 -7.43 -0.58
N TRP A 156 33.18 -8.04 -0.59
CA TRP A 156 33.64 -8.85 0.54
C TRP A 156 34.19 -7.99 1.67
N SER A 157 34.17 -8.54 2.88
CA SER A 157 34.76 -7.96 4.08
C SER A 157 35.19 -9.07 5.04
N LYS A 158 35.64 -8.73 6.25
CA LYS A 158 35.88 -9.69 7.36
C LYS A 158 36.84 -10.84 7.02
N GLY A 159 37.79 -10.62 6.10
CA GLY A 159 38.81 -11.61 5.70
C GLY A 159 38.41 -12.54 4.56
N PHE A 160 37.21 -12.37 3.98
CA PHE A 160 36.81 -13.08 2.77
C PHE A 160 37.28 -12.36 1.51
N SER A 161 37.61 -13.13 0.47
CA SER A 161 38.01 -12.57 -0.83
C SER A 161 37.76 -13.53 -1.99
N CYS A 162 36.67 -14.31 -1.94
CA CYS A 162 36.41 -15.34 -2.96
C CYS A 162 36.19 -14.73 -4.36
N SER A 163 36.91 -15.25 -5.36
CA SER A 163 36.75 -14.85 -6.77
C SER A 163 35.40 -15.31 -7.34
N GLY A 164 34.88 -14.56 -8.31
CA GLY A 164 33.67 -14.95 -9.06
C GLY A 164 32.33 -14.78 -8.31
N VAL A 165 32.30 -14.19 -7.11
CA VAL A 165 31.05 -13.99 -6.33
C VAL A 165 30.53 -12.55 -6.39
N VAL A 166 31.41 -11.55 -6.38
CA VAL A 166 31.00 -10.14 -6.43
C VAL A 166 30.21 -9.87 -7.72
N GLY A 167 29.05 -9.24 -7.59
CA GLY A 167 28.12 -9.01 -8.69
C GLY A 167 27.26 -10.22 -9.08
N LYS A 168 27.32 -11.32 -8.33
CA LYS A 168 26.49 -12.51 -8.54
C LYS A 168 25.42 -12.65 -7.47
N ASP A 169 24.35 -13.36 -7.85
CA ASP A 169 23.28 -13.72 -6.94
C ASP A 169 23.70 -14.88 -6.02
N VAL A 170 24.00 -14.57 -4.77
CA VAL A 170 24.51 -15.56 -3.81
C VAL A 170 23.44 -16.58 -3.40
N VAL A 171 22.15 -16.24 -3.52
CA VAL A 171 21.06 -17.19 -3.28
C VAL A 171 21.02 -18.23 -4.38
N GLN A 172 21.12 -17.79 -5.64
CA GLN A 172 21.20 -18.69 -6.78
C GLN A 172 22.45 -19.57 -6.73
N MET A 173 23.60 -19.02 -6.32
CA MET A 173 24.84 -19.79 -6.16
C MET A 173 24.68 -20.88 -5.10
N LEU A 174 24.14 -20.56 -3.92
CA LEU A 174 23.88 -21.56 -2.88
C LEU A 174 22.85 -22.60 -3.32
N GLN A 175 21.74 -22.20 -3.92
CA GLN A 175 20.73 -23.13 -4.43
C GLN A 175 21.32 -24.08 -5.49
N SER A 176 22.20 -23.57 -6.37
CA SER A 176 22.88 -24.38 -7.37
C SER A 176 23.81 -25.42 -6.72
N ALA A 177 24.56 -25.02 -5.69
CA ALA A 177 25.44 -25.92 -4.94
C ALA A 177 24.64 -26.99 -4.16
N ILE A 178 23.51 -26.62 -3.54
CA ILE A 178 22.58 -27.57 -2.88
C ILE A 178 22.03 -28.58 -3.89
N ASN A 179 21.64 -28.12 -5.08
CA ASN A 179 21.14 -29.02 -6.14
C ASN A 179 22.23 -30.01 -6.61
N LYS A 180 23.51 -29.61 -6.65
CA LYS A 180 24.63 -30.52 -6.95
C LYS A 180 24.80 -31.61 -5.88
N GLN A 181 24.35 -31.38 -4.64
CA GLN A 181 24.33 -32.38 -3.56
C GLN A 181 23.09 -33.28 -3.60
N GLU A 182 22.28 -33.21 -4.67
CA GLU A 182 21.04 -33.99 -4.85
C GLU A 182 19.95 -33.70 -3.79
N LEU A 183 20.01 -32.53 -3.14
CA LEU A 183 19.05 -32.09 -2.12
C LEU A 183 17.89 -31.27 -2.72
N SER A 184 17.19 -31.83 -3.70
CA SER A 184 16.13 -31.09 -4.45
C SER A 184 14.91 -30.67 -3.62
N HIS A 185 14.78 -31.18 -2.40
CA HIS A 185 13.73 -30.82 -1.45
C HIS A 185 14.08 -29.60 -0.59
N VAL A 186 15.33 -29.11 -0.65
CA VAL A 186 15.79 -27.91 0.06
C VAL A 186 15.70 -26.69 -0.85
N GLU A 187 14.97 -25.68 -0.41
CA GLU A 187 14.70 -24.46 -1.18
C GLU A 187 15.19 -23.24 -0.40
N VAL A 188 16.11 -22.44 -0.95
CA VAL A 188 16.56 -21.19 -0.31
C VAL A 188 15.49 -20.12 -0.49
N VAL A 189 14.76 -19.82 0.58
CA VAL A 189 13.57 -18.94 0.55
C VAL A 189 13.91 -17.50 0.95
N ALA A 190 14.95 -17.32 1.76
CA ALA A 190 15.30 -16.00 2.27
C ALA A 190 16.80 -15.86 2.48
N LEU A 191 17.36 -14.74 2.02
CA LEU A 191 18.66 -14.24 2.46
C LEU A 191 18.48 -13.06 3.40
N MET A 192 19.30 -13.04 4.44
CA MET A 192 19.30 -11.95 5.40
C MET A 192 20.68 -11.69 5.99
N ASN A 193 20.86 -10.45 6.45
CA ASN A 193 22.01 -10.07 7.25
C ASN A 193 21.86 -10.57 8.70
N ASP A 194 22.98 -10.73 9.41
CA ASP A 194 23.04 -11.12 10.81
C ASP A 194 22.28 -10.15 11.74
N THR A 195 22.28 -8.85 11.43
CA THR A 195 21.45 -7.86 12.14
C THR A 195 19.96 -8.17 12.05
N VAL A 196 19.46 -8.55 10.87
CA VAL A 196 18.04 -8.88 10.64
C VAL A 196 17.67 -10.15 11.41
N GLY A 197 18.53 -11.17 11.36
CA GLY A 197 18.35 -12.38 12.16
C GLY A 197 18.33 -12.06 13.66
N THR A 198 19.23 -11.20 14.13
CA THR A 198 19.27 -10.73 15.53
C THR A 198 17.96 -10.05 15.94
N MET A 199 17.44 -9.15 15.09
CA MET A 199 16.16 -8.46 15.33
C MET A 199 15.02 -9.47 15.52
N MET A 200 14.95 -10.47 14.64
CA MET A 200 13.90 -11.48 14.70
C MET A 200 14.07 -12.46 15.87
N THR A 201 15.30 -12.80 16.26
CA THR A 201 15.57 -13.62 17.47
C THR A 201 15.09 -12.91 18.74
N CYS A 202 15.27 -11.59 18.81
CA CYS A 202 14.90 -10.78 19.98
C CYS A 202 13.41 -10.40 20.03
N CYS A 203 12.62 -10.71 19.00
CA CYS A 203 11.18 -10.49 19.05
C CYS A 203 10.52 -11.42 20.08
N THR A 204 9.68 -10.84 20.94
CA THR A 204 8.87 -11.58 21.92
C THR A 204 7.38 -11.34 21.67
N GLU A 205 6.53 -12.27 22.10
CA GLU A 205 5.09 -12.17 21.92
C GLU A 205 4.55 -10.85 22.50
N GLY A 206 3.84 -10.08 21.67
CA GLY A 206 3.27 -8.77 22.05
C GLY A 206 4.27 -7.61 22.17
N ARG A 207 5.58 -7.84 21.99
CA ARG A 207 6.61 -6.78 22.01
C ARG A 207 7.68 -7.04 20.93
N PRO A 208 7.38 -6.76 19.66
CA PRO A 208 8.34 -6.96 18.57
C PRO A 208 9.56 -6.06 18.73
N CYS A 209 10.70 -6.57 18.29
CA CYS A 209 11.93 -5.82 18.18
C CYS A 209 11.98 -5.16 16.80
N GLU A 210 12.23 -3.85 16.76
CA GLU A 210 12.20 -3.06 15.53
C GLU A 210 13.55 -2.47 15.14
N ILE A 211 14.57 -2.66 15.97
CA ILE A 211 15.95 -2.27 15.72
C ILE A 211 16.83 -3.42 16.18
N ALA A 212 17.89 -3.76 15.45
CA ALA A 212 18.93 -4.61 15.98
C ALA A 212 20.31 -4.18 15.55
N MET A 213 21.27 -4.32 16.46
CA MET A 213 22.66 -4.01 16.21
C MET A 213 23.57 -5.18 16.58
N VAL A 214 24.64 -5.32 15.80
CA VAL A 214 25.67 -6.34 16.00
C VAL A 214 27.01 -5.63 16.20
N ALA A 215 27.67 -5.91 17.33
CA ALA A 215 28.97 -5.36 17.72
C ALA A 215 30.02 -6.48 17.85
N ASP A 216 30.55 -6.94 16.71
CA ASP A 216 31.49 -8.06 16.57
C ASP A 216 32.74 -7.59 15.80
N LYS A 217 33.41 -8.45 15.01
CA LYS A 217 34.54 -8.10 14.13
C LYS A 217 34.24 -6.87 13.28
N GLY A 218 33.01 -6.81 12.76
CA GLY A 218 32.43 -5.60 12.18
C GLY A 218 31.29 -5.06 13.04
N SER A 219 30.71 -3.95 12.61
CA SER A 219 29.56 -3.36 13.28
C SER A 219 28.50 -2.95 12.28
N ASN A 220 27.27 -3.35 12.55
CA ASN A 220 26.15 -3.01 11.69
C ASN A 220 24.84 -2.89 12.48
N CYS A 221 23.83 -2.31 11.84
CA CYS A 221 22.50 -2.15 12.41
C CYS A 221 21.41 -2.29 11.34
N CYS A 222 20.25 -2.81 11.73
CA CYS A 222 19.03 -2.76 10.93
C CYS A 222 17.85 -2.21 11.73
N PHE A 223 16.83 -1.70 11.05
CA PHE A 223 15.60 -1.25 11.70
C PHE A 223 14.38 -1.32 10.78
N MET A 224 13.17 -1.32 11.34
CA MET A 224 11.90 -1.29 10.61
C MET A 224 11.52 0.14 10.20
N ALA A 225 11.80 0.50 8.95
CA ALA A 225 11.39 1.76 8.33
C ALA A 225 9.96 1.68 7.78
N GLU A 226 9.30 2.83 7.60
CA GLU A 226 8.06 2.90 6.82
C GLU A 226 8.38 2.67 5.33
N ALA A 227 7.70 1.71 4.69
CA ALA A 227 8.09 1.21 3.37
C ALA A 227 8.06 2.31 2.28
N TYR A 228 7.12 3.26 2.37
CA TYR A 228 7.02 4.39 1.45
C TYR A 228 8.21 5.35 1.52
N LEU A 229 9.00 5.34 2.61
CA LEU A 229 10.22 6.13 2.74
C LEU A 229 11.44 5.43 2.13
N VAL A 230 11.35 4.14 1.84
CA VAL A 230 12.43 3.35 1.23
C VAL A 230 12.30 3.43 -0.31
N GLU A 231 12.58 4.61 -0.88
CA GLU A 231 12.38 4.89 -2.31
C GLU A 231 13.23 3.99 -3.24
N THR A 232 14.23 3.31 -2.70
CA THR A 232 15.09 2.36 -3.40
C THR A 232 14.44 0.98 -3.60
N ALA A 233 13.32 0.69 -2.93
CA ALA A 233 12.55 -0.54 -3.09
C ALA A 233 11.27 -0.31 -3.91
N GLU A 234 10.73 -1.37 -4.51
CA GLU A 234 9.43 -1.33 -5.20
C GLU A 234 8.24 -1.50 -4.24
N GLU A 235 8.43 -2.20 -3.13
CA GLU A 235 7.41 -2.40 -2.10
C GLU A 235 7.26 -1.13 -1.26
N THR A 236 6.09 -0.50 -1.34
CA THR A 236 5.79 0.79 -0.68
C THR A 236 4.78 0.64 0.45
N SER A 237 4.19 -0.54 0.63
CA SER A 237 3.17 -0.80 1.65
C SER A 237 3.76 -1.23 2.99
N GLY A 238 3.20 -0.70 4.07
CA GLY A 238 3.53 -1.11 5.43
C GLY A 238 4.93 -0.68 5.86
N ARG A 239 5.69 -1.62 6.42
CA ARG A 239 7.05 -1.39 6.91
C ARG A 239 8.03 -2.34 6.23
N MET A 240 9.28 -1.94 6.16
CA MET A 240 10.38 -2.76 5.64
C MET A 240 11.59 -2.66 6.55
N CYS A 241 12.19 -3.81 6.87
CA CYS A 241 13.49 -3.82 7.53
C CYS A 241 14.56 -3.30 6.57
N VAL A 242 15.33 -2.32 7.02
CA VAL A 242 16.43 -1.71 6.28
C VAL A 242 17.73 -2.04 7.00
N ASN A 243 18.68 -2.59 6.25
CA ASN A 243 20.05 -2.78 6.71
C ASN A 243 20.85 -1.49 6.46
N THR A 244 21.31 -0.84 7.53
CA THR A 244 21.95 0.48 7.42
C THR A 244 23.29 0.45 6.70
N GLU A 245 24.07 -0.63 6.85
CA GLU A 245 25.49 -0.68 6.47
C GLU A 245 26.28 0.52 7.03
N TRP A 246 26.00 0.90 8.29
CA TRP A 246 26.54 2.10 8.92
C TRP A 246 28.07 2.10 9.07
N GLY A 247 28.74 0.97 8.81
CA GLY A 247 30.18 0.85 8.92
C GLY A 247 30.93 1.79 7.98
N CYS A 248 30.29 2.18 6.87
CA CYS A 248 30.79 3.14 5.89
C CYS A 248 30.59 4.62 6.28
N PHE A 249 29.95 4.91 7.42
CA PHE A 249 29.79 6.29 7.88
C PHE A 249 31.18 6.95 8.05
N GLY A 250 31.35 8.18 7.57
CA GLY A 250 32.65 8.87 7.61
C GLY A 250 33.60 8.60 6.44
N ASP A 251 33.27 7.70 5.51
CA ASP A 251 34.09 7.42 4.31
C ASP A 251 34.22 8.65 3.38
N ASP A 252 33.37 9.67 3.55
CA ASP A 252 33.45 10.96 2.87
C ASP A 252 34.30 12.02 3.60
N GLY A 253 34.87 11.67 4.76
CA GLY A 253 35.63 12.58 5.60
C GLY A 253 34.82 13.27 6.70
N SER A 254 33.51 12.99 6.81
CA SER A 254 32.65 13.58 7.86
C SER A 254 33.04 13.21 9.30
N LEU A 255 33.92 12.23 9.48
CA LEU A 255 34.48 11.81 10.78
C LEU A 255 35.94 12.27 11.00
N ASN A 256 36.54 13.03 10.08
CA ASN A 256 37.96 13.41 10.18
C ASN A 256 38.33 14.15 11.48
N ASP A 257 37.39 14.86 12.09
CA ASP A 257 37.62 15.61 13.32
C ASP A 257 37.74 14.76 14.59
N ILE A 258 37.32 13.48 14.52
CA ILE A 258 37.43 12.52 15.63
C ILE A 258 38.46 11.41 15.40
N PHE A 259 39.01 11.33 14.19
CA PHE A 259 40.10 10.40 13.87
C PHE A 259 41.36 10.80 14.62
N THR A 260 41.93 9.83 15.35
CA THR A 260 43.23 9.99 16.00
C THR A 260 44.33 9.45 15.08
N PRO A 261 45.60 9.82 15.30
CA PRO A 261 46.73 9.23 14.56
C PRO A 261 46.79 7.69 14.66
N TYR A 262 46.23 7.12 15.73
CA TYR A 262 46.14 5.67 15.90
C TYR A 262 45.11 5.06 14.96
N ASP A 263 43.96 5.74 14.76
CA ASP A 263 42.92 5.31 13.84
C ASP A 263 43.39 5.42 12.38
N GLU A 264 44.12 6.49 12.05
CA GLU A 264 44.75 6.66 10.73
C GLU A 264 45.73 5.52 10.43
N SER A 265 46.58 5.16 11.40
CA SER A 265 47.53 4.04 11.25
C SER A 265 46.81 2.70 11.02
N VAL A 266 45.71 2.46 11.73
CA VAL A 266 44.88 1.25 11.54
C VAL A 266 44.19 1.25 10.18
N ASP A 267 43.71 2.40 9.72
CA ASP A 267 43.09 2.55 8.41
C ASP A 267 44.09 2.28 7.27
N GLU A 268 45.28 2.87 7.34
CA GLU A 268 46.37 2.68 6.37
C GLU A 268 46.85 1.23 6.29
N GLU A 269 46.95 0.53 7.43
CA GLU A 269 47.36 -0.87 7.50
C GLU A 269 46.23 -1.87 7.15
N SER A 270 44.98 -1.40 6.99
CA SER A 270 43.83 -2.26 6.71
C SER A 270 43.82 -2.78 5.26
N SER A 271 42.99 -3.79 4.99
CA SER A 271 42.79 -4.31 3.62
C SER A 271 41.99 -3.34 2.73
N ASN A 272 41.39 -2.30 3.30
CA ASN A 272 40.51 -1.35 2.64
C ASN A 272 40.72 0.09 3.14
N PRO A 273 41.91 0.70 2.96
CA PRO A 273 42.19 2.05 3.45
C PRO A 273 41.20 3.09 2.91
N GLY A 274 40.72 3.99 3.77
CA GLY A 274 39.74 5.02 3.42
C GLY A 274 38.27 4.55 3.38
N GLU A 275 38.01 3.25 3.50
CA GLU A 275 36.66 2.67 3.55
C GLU A 275 36.33 2.08 4.92
N LYS A 276 35.03 1.93 5.22
CA LYS A 276 34.54 1.34 6.48
C LYS A 276 35.11 2.08 7.71
N ARG A 277 35.23 3.40 7.60
CA ARG A 277 35.92 4.24 8.59
C ARG A 277 35.24 4.24 9.95
N PHE A 278 33.90 4.27 10.01
CA PHE A 278 33.18 4.13 11.27
C PHE A 278 33.35 2.74 11.87
N GLU A 279 33.26 1.67 11.06
CA GLU A 279 33.48 0.29 11.53
C GLU A 279 34.86 0.14 12.19
N LYS A 280 35.90 0.72 11.61
CA LYS A 280 37.27 0.70 12.15
C LYS A 280 37.40 1.33 13.54
N LEU A 281 36.52 2.25 13.91
CA LEU A 281 36.51 2.86 15.24
C LEU A 281 35.81 2.01 16.29
N VAL A 282 35.00 1.02 15.88
CA VAL A 282 34.04 0.34 16.77
C VAL A 282 34.07 -1.19 16.74
N GLY A 283 34.51 -1.80 15.64
CA GLY A 283 34.53 -3.26 15.43
C GLY A 283 35.71 -3.95 16.11
N THR A 284 35.49 -5.14 16.66
CA THR A 284 36.49 -5.88 17.46
C THR A 284 37.74 -6.27 16.67
N LEU A 285 37.65 -6.33 15.33
CA LEU A 285 38.80 -6.56 14.45
C LEU A 285 39.86 -5.44 14.56
N TYR A 286 39.44 -4.23 14.94
CA TYR A 286 40.28 -3.03 14.87
C TYR A 286 40.66 -2.45 16.24
N LEU A 287 39.83 -2.66 17.27
CA LEU A 287 40.05 -2.06 18.59
C LEU A 287 41.39 -2.48 19.23
N GLY A 288 41.80 -3.73 19.07
CA GLY A 288 43.09 -4.22 19.55
C GLY A 288 44.27 -3.53 18.85
N GLU A 289 44.15 -3.28 17.55
CA GLU A 289 45.16 -2.57 16.76
C GLU A 289 45.24 -1.08 17.10
N ILE A 290 44.11 -0.44 17.40
CA ILE A 290 44.09 0.96 17.90
C ILE A 290 44.86 1.04 19.22
N VAL A 291 44.65 0.08 20.13
CA VAL A 291 45.43 -0.02 21.38
C VAL A 291 46.90 -0.22 21.06
N ARG A 292 47.26 -1.17 20.18
CA ARG A 292 48.65 -1.44 19.79
C ARG A 292 49.37 -0.18 19.30
N HIS A 293 48.76 0.56 18.38
CA HIS A 293 49.31 1.81 17.84
C HIS A 293 49.44 2.91 18.90
N ALA A 294 48.47 3.03 19.81
CA ALA A 294 48.57 3.94 20.95
C ALA A 294 49.75 3.58 21.87
N LEU A 295 49.97 2.29 22.13
CA LEU A 295 51.10 1.82 22.94
C LEU A 295 52.46 2.10 22.27
N ILE A 296 52.58 1.88 20.95
CA ILE A 296 53.79 2.21 20.18
C ILE A 296 54.12 3.69 20.28
N ALA A 297 53.14 4.56 20.00
CA ALA A 297 53.33 6.00 20.01
C ALA A 297 53.72 6.51 21.41
N LEU A 298 53.05 6.02 22.45
CA LEU A 298 53.36 6.41 23.83
C LEU A 298 54.72 5.87 24.31
N THR A 299 55.16 4.73 23.79
CA THR A 299 56.51 4.22 24.07
C THR A 299 57.58 5.06 23.38
N ALA A 300 57.36 5.46 22.13
CA ALA A 300 58.24 6.38 21.41
C ALA A 300 58.40 7.72 22.14
N GLU A 301 57.34 8.17 22.81
CA GLU A 301 57.34 9.37 23.68
C GLU A 301 57.97 9.15 25.06
N LYS A 302 58.48 7.94 25.38
CA LYS A 302 58.96 7.53 26.70
C LYS A 302 57.90 7.64 27.80
N ALA A 303 56.62 7.52 27.43
CA ALA A 303 55.48 7.59 28.34
C ALA A 303 55.09 6.20 28.90
N LEU A 304 55.44 5.12 28.20
CA LEU A 304 55.24 3.72 28.56
C LEU A 304 56.51 2.93 28.30
N PHE A 305 56.69 1.81 29.03
CA PHE A 305 57.74 0.81 28.78
C PHE A 305 59.15 1.42 28.65
N THR A 306 59.50 2.35 29.54
CA THR A 306 60.80 3.04 29.51
C THR A 306 61.94 2.09 29.81
N GLY A 307 62.81 1.87 28.82
CA GLY A 307 63.97 0.97 28.93
C GLY A 307 63.66 -0.49 28.58
N THR A 308 62.46 -0.77 28.06
CA THR A 308 61.99 -2.10 27.71
C THR A 308 62.02 -2.35 26.21
N ASP A 309 62.24 -3.60 25.78
CA ASP A 309 62.07 -3.99 24.38
C ASP A 309 60.57 -4.09 24.05
N ILE A 310 60.18 -3.44 22.95
CA ILE A 310 58.80 -3.44 22.41
C ILE A 310 58.75 -3.95 20.97
N ALA A 311 59.76 -4.68 20.51
CA ALA A 311 59.79 -5.23 19.15
C ALA A 311 58.54 -6.03 18.81
N VAL A 312 57.99 -6.75 19.80
CA VAL A 312 56.74 -7.52 19.67
C VAL A 312 55.54 -6.66 19.26
N LEU A 313 55.44 -5.40 19.72
CA LEU A 313 54.32 -4.51 19.35
C LEU A 313 54.37 -4.08 17.88
N LYS A 314 55.48 -4.27 17.17
CA LYS A 314 55.57 -4.00 15.73
C LYS A 314 54.88 -5.07 14.89
N GLU A 315 54.60 -6.24 15.46
CA GLU A 315 53.88 -7.30 14.78
C GLU A 315 52.37 -6.99 14.77
N LYS A 316 51.80 -6.88 13.57
CA LYS A 316 50.36 -6.64 13.38
C LYS A 316 49.55 -7.83 13.92
N GLY A 317 48.47 -7.56 14.64
CA GLY A 317 47.58 -8.59 15.17
C GLY A 317 48.01 -9.20 16.51
N VAL A 318 49.18 -8.81 17.05
CA VAL A 318 49.67 -9.33 18.33
C VAL A 318 48.77 -8.95 19.52
N PHE A 319 48.09 -7.81 19.42
CA PHE A 319 47.21 -7.29 20.47
C PHE A 319 45.74 -7.47 20.07
N THR A 320 45.14 -8.59 20.45
CA THR A 320 43.76 -8.95 20.10
C THR A 320 42.72 -8.26 20.99
N ILE A 321 41.45 -8.26 20.56
CA ILE A 321 40.34 -7.81 21.40
C ILE A 321 40.22 -8.60 22.71
N GLN A 322 40.52 -9.91 22.70
CA GLN A 322 40.46 -10.72 23.91
C GLN A 322 41.45 -10.19 24.97
N HIS A 323 42.68 -9.83 24.56
CA HIS A 323 43.64 -9.19 25.47
C HIS A 323 43.12 -7.87 26.02
N VAL A 324 42.46 -7.04 25.19
CA VAL A 324 41.83 -5.79 25.64
C VAL A 324 40.75 -6.06 26.68
N LEU A 325 39.86 -7.02 26.43
CA LEU A 325 38.76 -7.39 27.33
C LEU A 325 39.27 -7.92 28.68
N ASP A 326 40.28 -8.80 28.64
CA ASP A 326 40.93 -9.34 29.83
C ASP A 326 41.55 -8.23 30.71
N ILE A 327 42.09 -7.18 30.08
CA ILE A 327 42.68 -6.02 30.77
C ILE A 327 41.60 -5.11 31.40
N ILE A 328 40.48 -4.85 30.71
CA ILE A 328 39.49 -3.84 31.16
C ILE A 328 38.47 -4.38 32.15
N ASN A 329 38.11 -5.66 32.07
CA ASN A 329 37.12 -6.30 32.94
C ASN A 329 37.68 -6.64 34.33
N ASN A 330 39.00 -6.55 34.50
CA ASN A 330 39.62 -6.80 35.79
C ASN A 330 39.53 -5.55 36.68
N GLU A 331 38.69 -5.61 37.70
CA GLU A 331 38.49 -4.54 38.68
C GLU A 331 39.54 -4.59 39.82
N ASP A 332 40.16 -5.76 40.05
CA ASP A 332 41.01 -6.04 41.21
C ASP A 332 42.52 -6.12 40.86
N GLY A 333 43.10 -4.97 40.53
CA GLY A 333 44.55 -4.76 40.59
C GLY A 333 45.34 -4.93 39.29
N THR A 334 46.61 -4.48 39.32
CA THR A 334 47.52 -4.44 38.17
C THR A 334 48.16 -5.80 37.85
N THR A 335 47.97 -6.82 38.69
CA THR A 335 48.64 -8.14 38.60
C THR A 335 48.23 -8.93 37.36
N ASP A 336 46.94 -8.97 37.03
CA ASP A 336 46.46 -9.72 35.87
C ASP A 336 46.73 -8.96 34.57
N VAL A 337 46.65 -7.62 34.59
CA VAL A 337 47.11 -6.78 33.47
C VAL A 337 48.59 -7.03 33.18
N LYS A 338 49.42 -7.12 34.23
CA LYS A 338 50.84 -7.47 34.10
C LYS A 338 51.01 -8.84 33.45
N ARG A 339 50.24 -9.85 33.87
CA ARG A 339 50.29 -11.21 33.28
C ARG A 339 49.96 -11.21 31.79
N VAL A 340 48.89 -10.53 31.38
CA VAL A 340 48.50 -10.43 29.96
C VAL A 340 49.63 -9.79 29.14
N LEU A 341 50.22 -8.71 29.65
CA LEU A 341 51.33 -8.02 28.97
C LEU A 341 52.62 -8.87 28.94
N GLU A 342 52.91 -9.63 29.98
CA GLU A 342 54.06 -10.55 30.02
C GLU A 342 53.89 -11.73 29.05
N VAL A 343 52.66 -12.25 28.88
CA VAL A 343 52.34 -13.29 27.88
C VAL A 343 52.57 -12.76 26.46
N LEU A 344 52.34 -11.47 26.23
CA LEU A 344 52.67 -10.78 24.98
C LEU A 344 54.17 -10.49 24.81
N GLY A 345 55.02 -10.90 25.74
CA GLY A 345 56.48 -10.69 25.66
C GLY A 345 56.94 -9.31 26.12
N LEU A 346 56.09 -8.52 26.78
CA LEU A 346 56.44 -7.21 27.34
C LEU A 346 56.91 -7.34 28.80
N GLN A 347 57.68 -6.35 29.29
CA GLN A 347 58.08 -6.28 30.71
C GLN A 347 57.54 -4.99 31.34
N PRO A 348 56.25 -4.96 31.75
CA PRO A 348 55.60 -3.74 32.23
C PRO A 348 55.96 -3.44 33.70
N SER A 349 56.10 -2.15 34.04
CA SER A 349 56.02 -1.71 35.43
C SER A 349 54.55 -1.69 35.91
N GLU A 350 54.30 -1.63 37.22
CA GLU A 350 52.94 -1.44 37.75
C GLU A 350 52.28 -0.17 37.20
N ARG A 351 53.08 0.88 36.99
CA ARG A 351 52.60 2.14 36.39
C ARG A 351 52.21 1.96 34.93
N ASP A 352 52.93 1.14 34.18
CA ASP A 352 52.56 0.80 32.80
C ASP A 352 51.25 0.03 32.78
N CYS A 353 51.05 -0.94 33.68
CA CYS A 353 49.81 -1.70 33.77
C CYS A 353 48.59 -0.79 33.97
N GLY A 354 48.66 0.14 34.92
CA GLY A 354 47.56 1.09 35.14
C GLY A 354 47.28 2.01 33.95
N ARG A 355 48.32 2.42 33.21
CA ARG A 355 48.20 3.27 32.02
C ARG A 355 47.65 2.51 30.82
N VAL A 356 48.13 1.29 30.58
CA VAL A 356 47.62 0.40 29.52
C VAL A 356 46.13 0.11 29.76
N GLN A 357 45.75 -0.18 31.01
CA GLN A 357 44.36 -0.38 31.37
C GLN A 357 43.50 0.86 31.08
N GLN A 358 43.99 2.07 31.40
CA GLN A 358 43.30 3.32 31.07
C GLN A 358 43.13 3.52 29.56
N ILE A 359 44.14 3.19 28.75
CA ILE A 359 44.07 3.30 27.28
C ILE A 359 43.06 2.30 26.73
N CYS A 360 43.10 1.04 27.17
CA CYS A 360 42.16 0.01 26.77
C CYS A 360 40.71 0.42 27.10
N ARG A 361 40.47 0.93 28.32
CA ARG A 361 39.15 1.46 28.72
C ARG A 361 38.71 2.65 27.88
N ALA A 362 39.63 3.55 27.52
CA ALA A 362 39.31 4.70 26.67
C ALA A 362 38.92 4.27 25.24
N VAL A 363 39.66 3.34 24.63
CA VAL A 363 39.36 2.84 23.28
C VAL A 363 38.01 2.12 23.24
N VAL A 364 37.76 1.19 24.16
CA VAL A 364 36.49 0.45 24.20
C VAL A 364 35.31 1.32 24.64
N GLY A 365 35.53 2.23 25.60
CA GLY A 365 34.52 3.21 26.00
C GLY A 365 34.12 4.16 24.87
N ARG A 366 35.09 4.59 24.04
CA ARG A 366 34.82 5.35 22.82
C ARG A 366 33.99 4.52 21.84
N ALA A 367 34.35 3.26 21.60
CA ALA A 367 33.60 2.36 20.73
C ALA A 367 32.14 2.19 21.18
N ALA A 368 31.88 1.98 22.48
CA ALA A 368 30.53 1.89 23.03
C ALA A 368 29.75 3.21 22.88
N THR A 369 30.41 4.34 23.08
CA THR A 369 29.82 5.68 22.90
C THR A 369 29.43 5.93 21.43
N LEU A 370 30.27 5.52 20.48
CA LEU A 370 30.00 5.65 19.04
C LEU A 370 28.84 4.75 18.58
N HIS A 371 28.76 3.52 19.09
CA HIS A 371 27.59 2.66 18.89
C HIS A 371 26.29 3.35 19.38
N ALA A 372 26.36 4.03 20.53
CA ALA A 372 25.23 4.78 21.07
C ALA A 372 24.80 5.97 20.20
N VAL A 373 25.74 6.63 19.50
CA VAL A 373 25.44 7.67 18.50
C VAL A 373 24.67 7.09 17.32
N GLY A 374 25.13 5.97 16.77
CA GLY A 374 24.44 5.28 15.67
C GLY A 374 23.02 4.86 16.07
N LEU A 375 22.87 4.25 17.25
CA LEU A 375 21.57 3.87 17.78
C LEU A 375 20.65 5.08 17.99
N ALA A 376 21.17 6.16 18.59
CA ALA A 376 20.40 7.39 18.81
C ALA A 376 19.95 8.06 17.50
N ALA A 377 20.75 7.99 16.43
CA ALA A 377 20.36 8.49 15.12
C ALA A 377 19.15 7.73 14.56
N ILE A 378 19.15 6.39 14.68
CA ILE A 378 18.03 5.55 14.25
C ILE A 378 16.78 5.81 15.08
N LEU A 379 16.93 5.89 16.40
CA LEU A 379 15.82 6.19 17.33
C LEU A 379 15.15 7.52 16.98
N SER A 380 15.94 8.61 16.86
CA SER A 380 15.42 9.92 16.49
C SER A 380 14.80 9.93 15.09
N TYR A 381 15.40 9.23 14.12
CA TYR A 381 14.84 9.09 12.78
C TYR A 381 13.46 8.42 12.81
N MET A 382 13.32 7.30 13.51
CA MET A 382 12.05 6.57 13.65
C MET A 382 11.00 7.42 14.39
N CYS A 383 11.39 8.15 15.43
CA CYS A 383 10.48 9.02 16.19
C CYS A 383 9.92 10.15 15.30
N GLN A 384 10.79 10.79 14.50
CA GLN A 384 10.41 11.88 13.59
C GLN A 384 9.54 11.39 12.43
N THR A 385 9.91 10.28 11.79
CA THR A 385 9.19 9.77 10.62
C THR A 385 7.82 9.20 10.95
N ARG A 386 7.63 8.73 12.19
CA ARG A 386 6.33 8.25 12.69
C ARG A 386 5.49 9.33 13.38
N ASP A 387 5.95 10.57 13.37
CA ASP A 387 5.29 11.72 14.01
C ASP A 387 4.91 11.43 15.48
N MET A 388 5.84 10.83 16.24
CA MET A 388 5.63 10.46 17.63
C MET A 388 6.26 11.48 18.59
N GLU A 389 5.56 11.83 19.65
CA GLU A 389 6.11 12.64 20.76
C GLU A 389 7.11 11.83 21.60
N THR A 390 6.88 10.54 21.77
CA THR A 390 7.79 9.62 22.47
C THR A 390 7.78 8.25 21.82
N LEU A 391 8.94 7.77 21.37
CA LEU A 391 9.10 6.43 20.78
C LEU A 391 9.50 5.41 21.86
N MET A 392 8.70 4.37 22.06
CA MET A 392 9.08 3.20 22.87
C MET A 392 9.44 2.04 21.94
N VAL A 393 10.64 1.48 22.08
CA VAL A 393 11.11 0.45 21.15
C VAL A 393 12.05 -0.55 21.81
N ASN A 394 11.97 -1.81 21.37
CA ASN A 394 12.91 -2.87 21.73
C ASN A 394 14.04 -2.93 20.71
N VAL A 395 15.28 -3.03 21.21
CA VAL A 395 16.52 -3.09 20.42
C VAL A 395 17.21 -4.42 20.69
N GLY A 396 17.34 -5.25 19.66
CA GLY A 396 18.09 -6.51 19.71
C GLY A 396 19.58 -6.22 19.67
N VAL A 397 20.35 -6.82 20.55
CA VAL A 397 21.80 -6.61 20.59
C VAL A 397 22.52 -7.95 20.59
N ASP A 398 23.50 -8.10 19.71
CA ASP A 398 24.40 -9.24 19.64
C ASP A 398 25.85 -8.78 19.39
N GLY A 399 26.79 -9.72 19.50
CA GLY A 399 28.21 -9.51 19.22
C GLY A 399 29.11 -9.69 20.44
N GLU A 400 30.38 -10.00 20.14
CA GLU A 400 31.44 -10.25 21.12
C GLU A 400 31.65 -9.07 22.07
N LEU A 401 31.58 -7.84 21.57
CA LEU A 401 31.87 -6.66 22.39
C LEU A 401 30.79 -6.40 23.45
N TYR A 402 29.52 -6.59 23.07
CA TYR A 402 28.39 -6.43 23.99
C TYR A 402 28.40 -7.50 25.09
N LYS A 403 28.71 -8.75 24.72
CA LYS A 403 28.81 -9.88 25.67
C LYS A 403 30.07 -9.81 26.55
N GLY A 404 31.16 -9.31 25.97
CA GLY A 404 32.50 -9.36 26.54
C GLY A 404 32.86 -8.16 27.42
N TYR A 405 32.24 -6.98 27.26
CA TYR A 405 32.56 -5.81 28.07
C TYR A 405 31.43 -5.46 29.06
N SER A 406 31.72 -5.59 30.36
CA SER A 406 30.71 -5.48 31.43
C SER A 406 29.96 -4.14 31.48
N ARG A 407 30.57 -3.05 31.00
CA ARG A 407 29.97 -1.70 31.00
C ARG A 407 29.41 -1.27 29.64
N PHE A 408 29.45 -2.14 28.63
CA PHE A 408 29.00 -1.79 27.29
C PHE A 408 27.51 -1.41 27.28
N GLU A 409 26.67 -2.22 27.93
CA GLU A 409 25.23 -1.98 28.04
C GLU A 409 24.92 -0.66 28.78
N GLU A 410 25.60 -0.42 29.90
CA GLU A 410 25.46 0.81 30.69
C GLU A 410 25.75 2.06 29.86
N ILE A 411 26.87 2.06 29.13
CA ILE A 411 27.28 3.18 28.27
C ILE A 411 26.29 3.36 27.11
N LEU A 412 25.94 2.26 26.43
CA LEU A 412 25.02 2.28 25.30
C LEU A 412 23.67 2.89 25.70
N GLN A 413 23.08 2.42 26.81
CA GLN A 413 21.82 2.97 27.31
C GLN A 413 21.95 4.43 27.75
N SER A 414 22.99 4.76 28.51
CA SER A 414 23.14 6.10 29.09
C SER A 414 23.37 7.17 28.02
N VAL A 415 24.27 6.90 27.07
CA VAL A 415 24.60 7.83 25.99
C VAL A 415 23.44 7.94 25.00
N SER A 416 22.79 6.84 24.61
CA SER A 416 21.62 6.93 23.72
C SER A 416 20.48 7.74 24.35
N ARG A 417 20.22 7.62 25.65
CA ARG A 417 19.22 8.47 26.34
C ARG A 417 19.59 9.96 26.35
N LEU A 418 20.87 10.30 26.47
CA LEU A 418 21.33 11.69 26.39
C LEU A 418 21.17 12.26 24.97
N LEU A 419 21.41 11.44 23.95
CA LEU A 419 21.38 11.87 22.55
C LEU A 419 19.97 11.89 21.93
N SER A 420 19.07 11.02 22.41
CA SER A 420 17.67 10.92 21.97
C SER A 420 16.72 10.81 23.19
N PRO A 421 16.56 11.90 23.98
CA PRO A 421 15.70 11.91 25.16
C PRO A 421 14.21 11.68 24.86
N GLU A 422 13.80 11.87 23.61
CA GLU A 422 12.46 11.59 23.08
C GLU A 422 12.17 10.09 22.87
N CYS A 423 13.15 9.21 23.13
CA CYS A 423 13.05 7.77 22.89
C CYS A 423 13.34 6.94 24.14
N LEU A 424 12.55 5.90 24.37
CA LEU A 424 12.76 4.88 25.39
C LEU A 424 13.12 3.54 24.72
N ALA A 425 14.41 3.23 24.67
CA ALA A 425 14.94 1.99 24.13
C ALA A 425 15.16 0.94 25.22
N THR A 426 14.61 -0.27 25.01
CA THR A 426 14.88 -1.45 25.84
C THR A 426 15.82 -2.39 25.10
N LEU A 427 17.02 -2.64 25.65
CA LEU A 427 18.00 -3.54 25.04
C LEU A 427 17.67 -5.00 25.36
N LEU A 428 17.66 -5.85 24.34
CA LEU A 428 17.35 -7.27 24.43
C LEU A 428 18.53 -8.08 23.87
N PRO A 429 19.28 -8.82 24.71
CA PRO A 429 20.39 -9.64 24.24
C PRO A 429 19.88 -10.83 23.42
N SER A 430 20.48 -11.04 22.25
CA SER A 430 20.25 -12.22 21.42
C SER A 430 20.77 -13.49 22.10
N ARG A 431 19.87 -14.44 22.36
CA ARG A 431 20.19 -15.78 22.86
C ARG A 431 20.26 -16.73 21.68
N ASP A 432 21.38 -17.45 21.53
CA ASP A 432 21.65 -18.44 20.48
C ASP A 432 21.93 -17.93 19.05
N GLY A 433 22.13 -16.61 18.89
CA GLY A 433 22.54 -15.97 17.63
C GLY A 433 21.38 -15.68 16.67
N SER A 434 21.73 -15.38 15.41
CA SER A 434 20.78 -15.03 14.34
C SER A 434 19.91 -16.19 13.85
N GLY A 435 20.26 -17.44 14.14
CA GLY A 435 19.71 -18.60 13.43
C GLY A 435 18.24 -18.85 13.70
N ARG A 436 17.81 -18.62 14.95
CA ARG A 436 16.39 -18.65 15.33
C ARG A 436 15.61 -17.57 14.58
N GLY A 437 16.14 -16.35 14.54
CA GLY A 437 15.54 -15.25 13.80
C GLY A 437 15.46 -15.52 12.31
N ALA A 438 16.44 -16.24 11.74
CA ALA A 438 16.44 -16.59 10.32
C ALA A 438 15.34 -17.61 9.95
N ALA A 439 15.12 -18.61 10.80
CA ALA A 439 13.96 -19.49 10.66
C ALA A 439 12.66 -18.68 10.75
N MET A 440 12.59 -17.69 11.64
CA MET A 440 11.43 -16.84 11.80
C MET A 440 11.17 -15.94 10.59
N VAL A 441 12.20 -15.29 10.02
CA VAL A 441 12.08 -14.53 8.75
C VAL A 441 11.51 -15.43 7.66
N THR A 442 12.07 -16.64 7.53
CA THR A 442 11.65 -17.63 6.53
C THR A 442 10.17 -18.01 6.71
N ALA A 443 9.75 -18.25 7.95
CA ALA A 443 8.36 -18.56 8.29
C ALA A 443 7.40 -17.39 7.99
N VAL A 444 7.78 -16.16 8.36
CA VAL A 444 7.00 -14.94 8.07
C VAL A 444 6.84 -14.76 6.56
N ALA A 445 7.92 -14.93 5.79
CA ALA A 445 7.88 -14.79 4.34
C ALA A 445 6.90 -15.77 3.68
N LEU A 446 6.99 -17.06 4.07
CA LEU A 446 6.08 -18.08 3.55
C LEU A 446 4.63 -17.84 3.97
N ARG A 447 4.40 -17.37 5.21
CA ARG A 447 3.07 -16.98 5.69
C ARG A 447 2.50 -15.83 4.85
N LEU A 448 3.27 -14.77 4.61
CA LEU A 448 2.82 -13.63 3.80
C LEU A 448 2.57 -14.01 2.34
N ALA A 449 3.42 -14.87 1.76
CA ALA A 449 3.22 -15.39 0.41
C ALA A 449 1.95 -16.25 0.31
N ALA A 450 1.68 -17.09 1.31
CA ALA A 450 0.44 -17.87 1.39
C ALA A 450 -0.78 -16.98 1.56
N GLN A 451 -0.72 -15.97 2.43
CA GLN A 451 -1.80 -14.99 2.63
C GLN A 451 -2.10 -14.23 1.33
N ARG A 452 -1.07 -13.76 0.60
CA ARG A 452 -1.24 -13.06 -0.68
C ARG A 452 -1.88 -13.94 -1.75
N ARG A 453 -1.49 -15.23 -1.82
CA ARG A 453 -2.14 -16.20 -2.70
C ARG A 453 -3.62 -16.38 -2.36
N ALA A 454 -3.94 -16.58 -1.08
CA ALA A 454 -5.31 -16.74 -0.62
C ALA A 454 -6.18 -15.49 -0.89
N VAL A 455 -5.63 -14.28 -0.70
CA VAL A 455 -6.32 -13.03 -1.08
C VAL A 455 -6.56 -12.97 -2.59
N ASN A 456 -5.56 -13.29 -3.40
CA ASN A 456 -5.70 -13.31 -4.86
C ASN A 456 -6.73 -14.35 -5.34
N GLU A 457 -6.84 -15.50 -4.69
CA GLU A 457 -7.86 -16.51 -4.99
C GLU A 457 -9.27 -16.00 -4.72
N VAL A 458 -9.47 -15.29 -3.59
CA VAL A 458 -10.78 -14.70 -3.24
C VAL A 458 -11.19 -13.62 -4.25
N LEU A 459 -10.23 -12.80 -4.70
CA LEU A 459 -10.49 -11.68 -5.61
C LEU A 459 -10.44 -12.07 -7.09
N GLY A 460 -9.83 -13.21 -7.43
CA GLY A 460 -9.65 -13.69 -8.79
C GLY A 460 -10.92 -13.64 -9.64
N PRO A 461 -12.09 -14.10 -9.15
CA PRO A 461 -13.34 -14.05 -9.89
C PRO A 461 -13.83 -12.65 -10.30
N LEU A 462 -13.34 -11.58 -9.67
CA LEU A 462 -13.70 -10.20 -10.01
C LEU A 462 -12.85 -9.64 -11.17
N ARG A 463 -11.80 -10.38 -11.60
CA ARG A 463 -10.95 -9.98 -12.73
C ARG A 463 -11.63 -10.32 -14.05
N LEU A 464 -12.01 -9.28 -14.78
CA LEU A 464 -12.42 -9.42 -16.18
C LEU A 464 -11.20 -9.28 -17.09
N THR A 465 -11.00 -10.26 -17.95
CA THR A 465 -10.00 -10.18 -19.03
C THR A 465 -10.52 -9.32 -20.17
N HIS A 466 -9.64 -8.91 -21.08
CA HIS A 466 -10.05 -8.21 -22.30
C HIS A 466 -11.09 -9.01 -23.10
N ALA A 467 -10.92 -10.33 -23.21
CA ALA A 467 -11.86 -11.21 -23.89
C ALA A 467 -13.24 -11.29 -23.20
N ASP A 468 -13.28 -11.23 -21.86
CA ASP A 468 -14.55 -11.16 -21.13
C ASP A 468 -15.28 -9.85 -21.44
N LEU A 469 -14.54 -8.73 -21.51
CA LEU A 469 -15.09 -7.42 -21.83
C LEU A 469 -15.63 -7.33 -23.27
N GLU A 470 -14.89 -7.88 -24.25
CA GLU A 470 -15.37 -8.00 -25.64
C GLU A 470 -16.65 -8.84 -25.72
N LYS A 471 -16.72 -9.94 -24.96
CA LYS A 471 -17.92 -10.78 -24.91
C LYS A 471 -19.11 -10.04 -24.29
N VAL A 472 -18.90 -9.30 -23.21
CA VAL A 472 -19.93 -8.46 -22.59
C VAL A 472 -20.42 -7.37 -23.56
N GLN A 473 -19.50 -6.73 -24.29
CA GLN A 473 -19.85 -5.74 -25.34
C GLN A 473 -20.72 -6.36 -26.44
N ALA A 474 -20.35 -7.54 -26.94
CA ALA A 474 -21.11 -8.26 -27.96
C ALA A 474 -22.51 -8.65 -27.47
N LEU A 475 -22.63 -9.15 -26.24
CA LEU A 475 -23.91 -9.49 -25.61
C LEU A 475 -24.80 -8.26 -25.39
N MET A 476 -24.22 -7.14 -24.97
CA MET A 476 -24.97 -5.88 -24.83
C MET A 476 -25.53 -5.43 -26.19
N ARG A 477 -24.71 -5.46 -27.25
CA ARG A 477 -25.16 -5.12 -28.61
C ARG A 477 -26.32 -6.01 -29.07
N GLN A 478 -26.22 -7.32 -28.84
CA GLN A 478 -27.30 -8.27 -29.16
C GLN A 478 -28.60 -7.93 -28.41
N GLU A 479 -28.52 -7.59 -27.13
CA GLU A 479 -29.70 -7.22 -26.34
C GLU A 479 -30.28 -5.85 -26.76
N MET A 480 -29.45 -4.90 -27.20
CA MET A 480 -29.92 -3.65 -27.81
C MET A 480 -30.73 -3.92 -29.09
N GLU A 481 -30.21 -4.74 -30.00
CA GLU A 481 -30.92 -5.13 -31.24
C GLU A 481 -32.25 -5.82 -30.93
N ARG A 482 -32.26 -6.73 -29.95
CA ARG A 482 -33.48 -7.39 -29.48
C ARG A 482 -34.46 -6.39 -28.87
N GLY A 483 -33.98 -5.42 -28.11
CA GLY A 483 -34.79 -4.36 -27.50
C GLY A 483 -35.44 -3.45 -28.53
N LEU A 484 -34.74 -3.09 -29.60
CA LEU A 484 -35.29 -2.26 -30.68
C LEU A 484 -36.29 -3.02 -31.58
N GLY A 485 -36.14 -4.34 -31.68
CA GLY A 485 -36.98 -5.17 -32.55
C GLY A 485 -38.44 -5.29 -32.10
N LYS A 486 -39.38 -5.06 -33.02
CA LYS A 486 -40.84 -5.10 -32.77
C LYS A 486 -41.35 -6.36 -32.07
N HIS A 487 -40.84 -7.52 -32.48
CA HIS A 487 -41.28 -8.83 -31.97
C HIS A 487 -40.42 -9.34 -30.81
N THR A 488 -39.22 -8.78 -30.62
CA THR A 488 -38.24 -9.24 -29.63
C THR A 488 -38.23 -8.38 -28.37
N ASN A 489 -38.65 -7.10 -28.45
CA ASN A 489 -38.67 -6.13 -27.35
C ASN A 489 -39.29 -6.69 -26.07
N ALA A 490 -40.44 -7.37 -26.18
CA ALA A 490 -41.18 -7.92 -25.05
C ALA A 490 -40.37 -8.90 -24.18
N THR A 491 -39.39 -9.59 -24.78
CA THR A 491 -38.53 -10.61 -24.14
C THR A 491 -37.06 -10.20 -24.02
N ALA A 492 -36.71 -8.99 -24.47
CA ALA A 492 -35.37 -8.44 -24.33
C ALA A 492 -35.13 -8.02 -22.88
N SER A 493 -33.91 -8.24 -22.40
CA SER A 493 -33.51 -7.79 -21.06
C SER A 493 -33.25 -6.28 -21.05
N VAL A 494 -32.71 -5.73 -22.14
CA VAL A 494 -32.57 -4.29 -22.39
C VAL A 494 -33.77 -3.81 -23.19
N ARG A 495 -34.54 -2.86 -22.64
CA ARG A 495 -35.88 -2.53 -23.15
C ARG A 495 -35.90 -1.52 -24.28
N MET A 496 -34.85 -0.71 -24.44
CA MET A 496 -34.69 0.25 -25.55
C MET A 496 -35.97 1.09 -25.77
N LEU A 497 -36.41 1.77 -24.72
CA LEU A 497 -37.68 2.50 -24.65
C LEU A 497 -37.62 3.81 -25.47
N PRO A 498 -38.54 4.01 -26.43
CA PRO A 498 -38.66 5.25 -27.18
C PRO A 498 -39.05 6.42 -26.28
N THR A 499 -38.36 7.57 -26.41
CA THR A 499 -38.60 8.75 -25.55
C THR A 499 -39.43 9.85 -26.22
N TYR A 500 -39.67 9.74 -27.54
CA TYR A 500 -40.29 10.77 -28.37
C TYR A 500 -39.52 12.10 -28.46
N VAL A 501 -38.29 12.16 -27.93
CA VAL A 501 -37.36 13.27 -28.16
C VAL A 501 -36.61 12.99 -29.47
N SER A 502 -36.90 13.77 -30.51
CA SER A 502 -36.37 13.54 -31.87
C SER A 502 -35.15 14.40 -32.24
N HIS A 503 -34.86 15.43 -31.45
CA HIS A 503 -33.80 16.40 -31.72
C HIS A 503 -33.06 16.75 -30.42
N THR A 504 -31.75 16.93 -30.52
CA THR A 504 -30.93 17.59 -29.49
C THR A 504 -31.15 19.10 -29.57
N PRO A 505 -30.71 19.88 -28.55
CA PRO A 505 -30.78 21.34 -28.63
C PRO A 505 -30.00 21.86 -29.85
N ASP A 506 -30.51 22.90 -30.50
CA ASP A 506 -29.90 23.52 -31.69
C ASP A 506 -29.53 25.00 -31.49
N GLY A 507 -29.72 25.52 -30.28
CA GLY A 507 -29.39 26.89 -29.91
C GLY A 507 -30.51 27.89 -30.22
N THR A 508 -31.65 27.44 -30.76
CA THR A 508 -32.83 28.29 -31.01
C THR A 508 -33.86 28.24 -29.88
N GLU A 509 -33.63 27.42 -28.84
CA GLU A 509 -34.49 27.30 -27.67
C GLU A 509 -34.60 28.65 -26.94
N ARG A 510 -35.81 29.15 -26.68
CA ARG A 510 -36.04 30.40 -25.93
C ARG A 510 -37.27 30.27 -25.05
N GLY A 511 -37.26 30.94 -23.91
CA GLY A 511 -38.42 31.05 -23.00
C GLY A 511 -38.12 30.65 -21.56
N ASP A 512 -39.17 30.73 -20.74
CA ASP A 512 -39.13 30.40 -19.31
C ASP A 512 -39.84 29.07 -19.08
N PHE A 513 -39.16 28.14 -18.40
CA PHE A 513 -39.62 26.77 -18.23
C PHE A 513 -39.53 26.36 -16.76
N LEU A 514 -40.53 25.58 -16.33
CA LEU A 514 -40.45 24.86 -15.07
C LEU A 514 -39.86 23.46 -15.35
N ALA A 515 -38.99 22.98 -14.48
CA ALA A 515 -38.43 21.64 -14.57
C ALA A 515 -38.55 20.92 -13.23
N LEU A 516 -38.93 19.65 -13.29
CA LEU A 516 -38.99 18.76 -12.14
C LEU A 516 -37.94 17.66 -12.31
N ASP A 517 -37.20 17.32 -11.26
CA ASP A 517 -36.26 16.20 -11.26
C ASP A 517 -36.54 15.25 -10.09
N LEU A 518 -37.10 14.09 -10.42
CA LEU A 518 -37.47 13.03 -9.49
C LEU A 518 -36.79 11.73 -9.87
N GLY A 519 -35.75 11.35 -9.12
CA GLY A 519 -35.05 10.08 -9.30
C GLY A 519 -34.51 9.41 -8.03
N GLY A 520 -34.76 10.00 -6.87
CA GLY A 520 -34.30 9.50 -5.56
C GLY A 520 -35.04 10.16 -4.41
N THR A 521 -34.44 10.19 -3.22
CA THR A 521 -35.01 10.86 -2.03
C THR A 521 -35.01 12.38 -2.14
N ASN A 522 -34.17 12.94 -3.01
CA ASN A 522 -34.08 14.37 -3.27
C ASN A 522 -34.87 14.69 -4.54
N PHE A 523 -35.96 15.42 -4.38
CA PHE A 523 -36.77 15.97 -5.45
C PHE A 523 -36.35 17.41 -5.71
N ARG A 524 -36.20 17.81 -6.97
CA ARG A 524 -35.83 19.17 -7.33
C ARG A 524 -36.91 19.83 -8.17
N VAL A 525 -37.18 21.09 -7.83
CA VAL A 525 -38.00 21.99 -8.65
C VAL A 525 -37.08 23.10 -9.14
N LEU A 526 -37.10 23.38 -10.44
CA LEU A 526 -36.24 24.38 -11.07
C LEU A 526 -37.09 25.29 -11.95
N VAL A 527 -36.73 26.56 -12.00
CA VAL A 527 -37.10 27.47 -13.10
C VAL A 527 -35.86 27.72 -13.95
N VAL A 528 -36.01 27.61 -15.26
CA VAL A 528 -34.94 27.75 -16.24
C VAL A 528 -35.34 28.81 -17.25
N HIS A 529 -34.54 29.86 -17.34
CA HIS A 529 -34.70 30.96 -18.29
C HIS A 529 -33.69 30.77 -19.42
N VAL A 530 -34.18 30.53 -20.63
CA VAL A 530 -33.37 30.35 -21.83
C VAL A 530 -33.45 31.61 -22.70
N THR A 531 -32.36 32.37 -22.75
CA THR A 531 -32.26 33.63 -23.50
C THR A 531 -31.20 33.54 -24.60
N GLU A 532 -31.03 34.61 -25.39
CA GLU A 532 -29.93 34.69 -26.36
C GLU A 532 -28.54 34.76 -25.70
N GLU A 533 -28.47 35.25 -24.45
CA GLU A 533 -27.23 35.44 -23.70
C GLU A 533 -26.81 34.16 -22.95
N GLY A 534 -27.68 33.15 -22.88
CA GLY A 534 -27.41 31.86 -22.25
C GLY A 534 -28.58 31.36 -21.40
N ILE A 535 -28.26 30.44 -20.49
CA ILE A 535 -29.23 29.85 -19.56
C ILE A 535 -28.97 30.37 -18.15
N SER A 536 -30.02 30.87 -17.49
CA SER A 536 -30.01 31.15 -16.05
C SER A 536 -31.07 30.32 -15.35
N MET A 537 -30.78 29.83 -14.14
CA MET A 537 -31.68 28.92 -13.44
C MET A 537 -31.69 29.18 -11.93
N ALA A 538 -32.85 28.95 -11.31
CA ALA A 538 -33.00 28.84 -9.87
C ALA A 538 -33.59 27.47 -9.53
N SER A 539 -33.14 26.86 -8.44
CA SER A 539 -33.60 25.53 -8.03
C SER A 539 -33.72 25.40 -6.53
N GLU A 540 -34.59 24.49 -6.08
CA GLU A 540 -34.74 24.11 -4.69
C GLU A 540 -34.86 22.59 -4.55
N ILE A 541 -34.25 22.05 -3.50
CA ILE A 541 -34.25 20.62 -3.18
C ILE A 541 -35.25 20.34 -2.06
N TYR A 542 -36.13 19.39 -2.29
CA TYR A 542 -37.12 18.88 -1.36
C TYR A 542 -36.81 17.42 -1.02
N VAL A 543 -36.83 17.09 0.26
CA VAL A 543 -36.65 15.70 0.71
C VAL A 543 -38.00 15.01 0.72
N ILE A 544 -38.14 13.91 -0.03
CA ILE A 544 -39.33 13.07 0.01
C ILE A 544 -39.21 12.09 1.20
N PRO A 545 -40.10 12.15 2.20
CA PRO A 545 -40.06 11.23 3.33
C PRO A 545 -40.26 9.77 2.89
N ALA A 546 -39.58 8.83 3.56
CA ALA A 546 -39.70 7.40 3.24
C ALA A 546 -41.15 6.87 3.33
N ALA A 547 -41.96 7.44 4.23
CA ALA A 547 -43.38 7.12 4.36
C ALA A 547 -44.19 7.52 3.10
N ILE A 548 -43.80 8.59 2.41
CA ILE A 548 -44.43 9.04 1.16
C ILE A 548 -43.94 8.18 -0.02
N MET A 549 -42.64 7.90 -0.10
CA MET A 549 -42.06 7.04 -1.15
C MET A 549 -42.66 5.62 -1.19
N ARG A 550 -43.11 5.12 -0.03
CA ARG A 550 -43.70 3.79 0.16
C ARG A 550 -45.21 3.83 0.42
N GLY A 551 -45.83 5.00 0.28
CA GLY A 551 -47.24 5.25 0.57
C GLY A 551 -48.16 4.99 -0.62
N THR A 552 -49.11 5.89 -0.84
CA THR A 552 -49.98 5.88 -2.01
C THR A 552 -49.46 6.83 -3.08
N GLY A 553 -49.80 6.54 -4.34
CA GLY A 553 -49.50 7.42 -5.47
C GLY A 553 -50.09 8.82 -5.27
N GLU A 554 -51.34 8.89 -4.82
CA GLU A 554 -51.98 10.16 -4.46
C GLU A 554 -51.13 10.96 -3.47
N GLY A 555 -50.67 10.34 -2.37
CA GLY A 555 -49.84 11.02 -1.38
C GLY A 555 -48.49 11.48 -1.93
N LEU A 556 -47.88 10.70 -2.84
CA LEU A 556 -46.61 11.07 -3.49
C LEU A 556 -46.78 12.28 -4.41
N PHE A 557 -47.76 12.25 -5.32
CA PHE A 557 -47.97 13.34 -6.27
C PHE A 557 -48.55 14.59 -5.60
N ASP A 558 -49.37 14.45 -4.56
CA ASP A 558 -49.82 15.57 -3.75
C ASP A 558 -48.65 16.28 -3.07
N HIS A 559 -47.67 15.52 -2.55
CA HIS A 559 -46.44 16.09 -1.98
C HIS A 559 -45.59 16.80 -3.03
N ILE A 560 -45.49 16.24 -4.25
CA ILE A 560 -44.80 16.90 -5.38
C ILE A 560 -45.42 18.26 -5.70
N ILE A 561 -46.76 18.34 -5.73
CA ILE A 561 -47.46 19.62 -5.96
C ILE A 561 -47.23 20.59 -4.81
N ASP A 562 -47.25 20.14 -3.55
CA ASP A 562 -46.93 21.00 -2.40
C ASP A 562 -45.53 21.64 -2.53
N CYS A 563 -44.54 20.85 -2.99
CA CYS A 563 -43.19 21.36 -3.27
C CYS A 563 -43.16 22.38 -4.42
N ILE A 564 -43.93 22.14 -5.50
CA ILE A 564 -44.03 23.09 -6.62
C ILE A 564 -44.65 24.42 -6.17
N VAL A 565 -45.73 24.36 -5.39
CA VAL A 565 -46.41 25.55 -4.83
C VAL A 565 -45.45 26.36 -3.95
N ASP A 566 -44.73 25.69 -3.06
CA ASP A 566 -43.75 26.33 -2.19
C ASP A 566 -42.65 27.04 -3.01
N PHE A 567 -42.07 26.34 -3.99
CA PHE A 567 -41.04 26.90 -4.87
C PHE A 567 -41.55 28.11 -5.66
N GLN A 568 -42.70 27.97 -6.34
CA GLN A 568 -43.27 29.06 -7.14
C GLN A 568 -43.66 30.27 -6.28
N THR A 569 -44.08 30.06 -5.03
CA THR A 569 -44.35 31.15 -4.08
C THR A 569 -43.07 31.92 -3.76
N LYS A 570 -41.97 31.21 -3.46
CA LYS A 570 -40.66 31.82 -3.18
C LYS A 570 -40.08 32.57 -4.37
N GLN A 571 -40.29 32.06 -5.59
CA GLN A 571 -39.81 32.67 -6.83
C GLN A 571 -40.76 33.72 -7.43
N ASN A 572 -41.91 33.99 -6.79
CA ASN A 572 -42.96 34.90 -7.30
C ASN A 572 -43.54 34.50 -8.67
N LEU A 573 -43.69 33.21 -8.92
CA LEU A 573 -44.16 32.63 -10.19
C LEU A 573 -45.60 32.11 -10.15
N MET A 574 -46.31 32.27 -9.03
CA MET A 574 -47.67 31.70 -8.82
C MET A 574 -48.73 32.18 -9.84
N THR A 575 -48.51 33.31 -10.51
CA THR A 575 -49.44 33.86 -11.51
C THR A 575 -49.07 33.50 -12.96
N GLN A 576 -47.96 32.79 -13.17
CA GLN A 576 -47.45 32.44 -14.49
C GLN A 576 -47.77 30.98 -14.84
N ALA A 577 -48.30 30.75 -16.03
CA ALA A 577 -48.44 29.41 -16.59
C ALA A 577 -47.18 29.09 -17.41
N LEU A 578 -46.25 28.34 -16.81
CA LEU A 578 -44.97 27.98 -17.45
C LEU A 578 -45.05 26.55 -18.00
N PRO A 579 -44.53 26.29 -19.22
CA PRO A 579 -44.35 24.94 -19.72
C PRO A 579 -43.40 24.15 -18.81
N LEU A 580 -43.79 22.92 -18.50
CA LEU A 580 -43.09 22.06 -17.55
C LEU A 580 -42.48 20.83 -18.24
N GLY A 581 -41.18 20.65 -18.05
CA GLY A 581 -40.47 19.40 -18.32
C GLY A 581 -40.35 18.57 -17.03
N PHE A 582 -40.77 17.31 -17.08
CA PHE A 582 -40.73 16.41 -15.93
C PHE A 582 -39.69 15.30 -16.14
N THR A 583 -38.52 15.45 -15.52
CA THR A 583 -37.59 14.34 -15.37
C THR A 583 -38.10 13.36 -14.32
N PHE A 584 -38.49 12.18 -14.78
CA PHE A 584 -39.00 11.08 -13.97
C PHE A 584 -38.15 9.85 -14.20
N SER A 585 -37.19 9.61 -13.31
CA SER A 585 -36.09 8.65 -13.50
C SER A 585 -36.47 7.20 -13.17
N PHE A 586 -37.60 6.74 -13.70
CA PHE A 586 -38.09 5.37 -13.55
C PHE A 586 -38.47 4.78 -14.91
N PRO A 587 -38.46 3.45 -15.05
CA PRO A 587 -38.84 2.79 -16.30
C PRO A 587 -40.29 3.14 -16.67
N CYS A 588 -40.46 3.85 -17.78
CA CYS A 588 -41.76 4.28 -18.30
C CYS A 588 -41.92 3.88 -19.76
N GLN A 589 -43.07 3.30 -20.10
CA GLN A 589 -43.47 3.16 -21.49
C GLN A 589 -44.12 4.48 -21.93
N GLN A 590 -43.36 5.29 -22.66
CA GLN A 590 -43.89 6.50 -23.28
C GLN A 590 -44.74 6.11 -24.50
N VAL A 591 -45.85 6.82 -24.67
CA VAL A 591 -46.70 6.77 -25.87
C VAL A 591 -46.78 8.12 -26.58
N GLY A 592 -46.13 9.12 -25.99
CA GLY A 592 -45.96 10.48 -26.48
C GLY A 592 -45.03 11.24 -25.54
N LEU A 593 -44.70 12.48 -25.89
CA LEU A 593 -43.78 13.28 -25.10
C LEU A 593 -44.36 13.67 -23.73
N ASP A 594 -45.68 13.85 -23.61
CA ASP A 594 -46.39 14.23 -22.38
C ASP A 594 -47.26 13.09 -21.81
N LYS A 595 -47.00 11.83 -22.19
CA LYS A 595 -47.80 10.68 -21.75
C LYS A 595 -46.95 9.43 -21.56
N ALA A 596 -46.92 8.91 -20.34
CA ALA A 596 -46.01 7.82 -19.98
C ALA A 596 -46.58 6.90 -18.89
N LEU A 597 -46.63 5.60 -19.17
CA LEU A 597 -47.07 4.58 -18.23
C LEU A 597 -45.89 4.07 -17.40
N LEU A 598 -45.97 4.19 -16.07
CA LEU A 598 -44.94 3.64 -15.18
C LEU A 598 -44.95 2.10 -15.28
N LEU A 599 -43.82 1.49 -15.65
CA LEU A 599 -43.71 0.03 -15.78
C LEU A 599 -43.43 -0.66 -14.45
N THR A 600 -42.49 -0.13 -13.68
CA THR A 600 -42.13 -0.66 -12.38
C THR A 600 -41.41 0.40 -11.57
N TRP A 601 -41.55 0.34 -10.25
CA TRP A 601 -40.70 1.13 -9.37
C TRP A 601 -39.29 0.54 -9.26
N THR A 602 -38.32 1.43 -9.06
CA THR A 602 -36.92 1.12 -8.78
C THR A 602 -36.41 2.03 -7.65
N LYS A 603 -35.12 1.95 -7.29
CA LYS A 603 -34.44 2.91 -6.39
C LYS A 603 -35.14 3.10 -5.01
N GLY A 604 -35.85 2.08 -4.53
CA GLY A 604 -36.51 2.06 -3.22
C GLY A 604 -37.92 2.66 -3.13
N PHE A 605 -38.49 3.14 -4.25
CA PHE A 605 -39.88 3.56 -4.32
C PHE A 605 -40.82 2.35 -4.38
N THR A 606 -42.00 2.45 -3.75
CA THR A 606 -43.04 1.42 -3.77
C THR A 606 -44.46 2.00 -3.70
N ALA A 607 -44.63 3.28 -4.04
CA ALA A 607 -45.92 3.97 -3.94
C ALA A 607 -47.01 3.23 -4.74
N SER A 608 -48.08 2.85 -4.05
CA SER A 608 -49.17 2.04 -4.60
C SER A 608 -50.06 2.85 -5.55
N GLY A 609 -50.64 2.21 -6.57
CA GLY A 609 -51.51 2.88 -7.53
C GLY A 609 -50.82 3.70 -8.62
N CYS A 610 -49.48 3.67 -8.71
CA CYS A 610 -48.74 4.33 -9.80
C CYS A 610 -48.40 3.40 -10.97
N VAL A 611 -48.10 2.13 -10.71
CA VAL A 611 -47.66 1.19 -11.75
C VAL A 611 -48.81 0.92 -12.73
N GLY A 612 -48.51 1.01 -14.03
CA GLY A 612 -49.47 0.93 -15.13
C GLY A 612 -50.29 2.20 -15.36
N GLN A 613 -50.13 3.24 -14.54
CA GLN A 613 -50.83 4.52 -14.69
C GLN A 613 -49.97 5.55 -15.42
N ASP A 614 -50.65 6.51 -16.05
CA ASP A 614 -50.01 7.65 -16.70
C ASP A 614 -49.49 8.65 -15.66
N VAL A 615 -48.16 8.76 -15.55
CA VAL A 615 -47.46 9.60 -14.57
C VAL A 615 -47.83 11.07 -14.72
N VAL A 616 -47.99 11.53 -15.97
CA VAL A 616 -48.37 12.92 -16.24
C VAL A 616 -49.81 13.16 -15.80
N GLN A 617 -50.70 12.20 -16.02
CA GLN A 617 -52.08 12.30 -15.53
C GLN A 617 -52.14 12.29 -13.99
N LEU A 618 -51.36 11.45 -13.31
CA LEU A 618 -51.29 11.45 -11.84
C LEU A 618 -50.85 12.81 -11.27
N LEU A 619 -49.89 13.46 -11.92
CA LEU A 619 -49.45 14.80 -11.55
C LEU A 619 -50.54 15.86 -11.83
N ARG A 620 -51.23 15.77 -12.98
CA ARG A 620 -52.36 16.66 -13.32
C ARG A 620 -53.51 16.49 -12.32
N ASP A 621 -53.84 15.28 -11.91
CA ASP A 621 -54.89 14.99 -10.93
C ASP A 621 -54.52 15.55 -9.55
N ALA A 622 -53.24 15.43 -9.15
CA ALA A 622 -52.75 16.04 -7.91
C ALA A 622 -52.84 17.58 -7.94
N ALA A 623 -52.50 18.21 -9.08
CA ALA A 623 -52.64 19.65 -9.25
C ALA A 623 -54.10 20.09 -9.09
N GLN A 624 -55.04 19.34 -9.65
CA GLN A 624 -56.48 19.59 -9.47
C GLN A 624 -56.92 19.45 -8.01
N ARG A 625 -56.52 18.36 -7.32
CA ARG A 625 -56.84 18.15 -5.89
C ARG A 625 -56.31 19.28 -5.01
N LYS A 626 -55.12 19.79 -5.32
CA LYS A 626 -54.44 20.88 -4.60
C LYS A 626 -54.83 22.28 -5.08
N GLN A 627 -55.80 22.39 -5.99
CA GLN A 627 -56.29 23.65 -6.57
C GLN A 627 -55.18 24.51 -7.19
N HIS A 628 -54.15 23.88 -7.77
CA HIS A 628 -53.08 24.56 -8.49
C HIS A 628 -53.49 24.83 -9.94
N SER A 629 -53.70 26.10 -10.28
CA SER A 629 -54.01 26.55 -11.64
C SER A 629 -52.74 27.10 -12.30
N GLY A 630 -52.08 26.32 -13.15
CA GLY A 630 -50.89 26.78 -13.88
C GLY A 630 -49.90 25.70 -14.34
N LEU A 631 -50.15 24.42 -14.06
CA LEU A 631 -49.24 23.34 -14.42
C LEU A 631 -49.45 22.87 -15.88
N GLN A 632 -48.54 23.24 -16.78
CA GLN A 632 -48.56 22.81 -18.18
C GLN A 632 -47.45 21.79 -18.47
N VAL A 633 -47.69 20.51 -18.18
CA VAL A 633 -46.71 19.45 -18.50
C VAL A 633 -46.65 19.25 -20.00
N VAL A 634 -45.51 19.58 -20.62
CA VAL A 634 -45.27 19.47 -22.08
C VAL A 634 -44.34 18.32 -22.43
N ALA A 635 -43.54 17.85 -21.47
CA ALA A 635 -42.65 16.72 -21.67
C ALA A 635 -42.42 15.94 -20.36
N LEU A 636 -42.36 14.62 -20.49
CA LEU A 636 -41.81 13.69 -19.50
C LEU A 636 -40.60 13.00 -20.12
N LEU A 637 -39.51 12.91 -19.35
CA LEU A 637 -38.24 12.35 -19.80
C LEU A 637 -37.54 11.57 -18.68
N ASN A 638 -36.63 10.68 -19.06
CA ASN A 638 -35.74 9.99 -18.13
C ASN A 638 -34.53 10.89 -17.77
N ASP A 639 -33.87 10.64 -16.63
CA ASP A 639 -32.69 11.42 -16.22
C ASP A 639 -31.54 11.32 -17.21
N THR A 640 -31.30 10.15 -17.81
CA THR A 640 -30.26 10.01 -18.83
C THR A 640 -30.50 10.96 -20.01
N VAL A 641 -31.76 11.09 -20.43
CA VAL A 641 -32.17 11.96 -21.55
C VAL A 641 -31.98 13.42 -21.15
N GLY A 642 -32.40 13.80 -19.95
CA GLY A 642 -32.18 15.15 -19.43
C GLY A 642 -30.69 15.50 -19.35
N THR A 643 -29.87 14.59 -18.87
CA THR A 643 -28.41 14.75 -18.83
C THR A 643 -27.82 14.91 -20.22
N MET A 644 -28.20 14.07 -21.19
CA MET A 644 -27.77 14.20 -22.59
C MET A 644 -28.15 15.56 -23.18
N MET A 645 -29.40 15.99 -22.98
CA MET A 645 -29.91 17.27 -23.51
C MET A 645 -29.24 18.47 -22.85
N SER A 646 -28.93 18.39 -21.55
CA SER A 646 -28.19 19.43 -20.83
C SER A 646 -26.81 19.65 -21.44
N CYS A 647 -26.05 18.59 -21.69
CA CYS A 647 -24.73 18.67 -22.33
C CYS A 647 -24.83 19.00 -23.83
N GLY A 648 -25.87 18.52 -24.51
CA GLY A 648 -26.11 18.79 -25.94
C GLY A 648 -26.34 20.26 -26.26
N TYR A 649 -26.77 21.05 -25.28
CA TYR A 649 -26.84 22.51 -25.41
C TYR A 649 -25.45 23.15 -25.48
N ASP A 650 -24.48 22.64 -24.71
CA ASP A 650 -23.13 23.20 -24.65
C ASP A 650 -22.23 22.63 -25.77
N ASP A 651 -22.41 21.36 -26.15
CA ASP A 651 -21.74 20.75 -27.30
C ASP A 651 -22.73 19.88 -28.13
N PRO A 652 -23.04 20.31 -29.38
CA PRO A 652 -23.97 19.62 -30.27
C PRO A 652 -23.59 18.18 -30.64
N LYS A 653 -22.36 17.72 -30.36
CA LYS A 653 -21.93 16.33 -30.57
C LYS A 653 -22.41 15.38 -29.46
N CYS A 654 -23.08 15.88 -28.42
CA CYS A 654 -23.64 15.06 -27.36
C CYS A 654 -24.81 14.23 -27.86
N GLU A 655 -24.57 12.94 -28.08
CA GLU A 655 -25.62 12.00 -28.53
C GLU A 655 -25.81 10.84 -27.57
N ILE A 656 -25.10 10.83 -26.43
CA ILE A 656 -25.21 9.80 -25.39
C ILE A 656 -25.34 10.44 -24.01
N GLY A 657 -26.34 10.00 -23.24
CA GLY A 657 -26.49 10.32 -21.82
C GLY A 657 -26.18 9.10 -20.96
N LEU A 658 -25.39 9.28 -19.91
CA LEU A 658 -24.96 8.23 -19.00
C LEU A 658 -25.21 8.66 -17.55
N ILE A 659 -25.90 7.83 -16.78
CA ILE A 659 -26.06 7.99 -15.34
C ILE A 659 -25.29 6.87 -14.63
N VAL A 660 -24.43 7.27 -13.70
CA VAL A 660 -23.81 6.38 -12.72
C VAL A 660 -23.97 7.03 -11.36
N GLY A 661 -24.74 6.42 -10.46
CA GLY A 661 -25.06 7.00 -9.16
C GLY A 661 -25.68 5.94 -8.26
N THR A 662 -26.83 6.24 -7.64
CA THR A 662 -27.62 5.23 -6.92
C THR A 662 -27.99 4.06 -7.83
N GLY A 663 -28.36 4.35 -9.09
CA GLY A 663 -28.55 3.36 -10.15
C GLY A 663 -27.57 3.59 -11.29
N THR A 664 -27.73 2.86 -12.39
CA THR A 664 -27.04 3.18 -13.64
C THR A 664 -27.95 2.98 -14.84
N ASN A 665 -27.91 3.92 -15.78
CA ASN A 665 -28.67 3.86 -17.02
C ASN A 665 -27.95 4.64 -18.13
N ALA A 666 -28.34 4.40 -19.38
CA ALA A 666 -27.89 5.19 -20.52
C ALA A 666 -29.00 5.43 -21.54
N CYS A 667 -28.85 6.49 -22.32
CA CYS A 667 -29.63 6.77 -23.52
C CYS A 667 -28.73 7.22 -24.66
N TYR A 668 -29.23 7.12 -25.90
CA TYR A 668 -28.56 7.67 -27.06
C TYR A 668 -29.53 8.01 -28.19
N MET A 669 -29.09 8.81 -29.16
CA MET A 669 -29.85 9.10 -30.38
C MET A 669 -29.78 7.92 -31.37
N GLU A 670 -30.92 7.30 -31.67
CA GLU A 670 -31.04 6.19 -32.62
C GLU A 670 -31.75 6.62 -33.91
N GLU A 671 -31.44 5.95 -35.02
CA GLU A 671 -32.10 6.13 -36.30
C GLU A 671 -33.51 5.51 -36.28
N MET A 672 -34.54 6.25 -36.71
CA MET A 672 -35.93 5.78 -36.65
C MET A 672 -36.17 4.46 -37.38
N ARG A 673 -35.46 4.21 -38.49
CA ARG A 673 -35.49 2.92 -39.21
C ARG A 673 -35.14 1.70 -38.37
N ASN A 674 -34.42 1.88 -37.26
CA ASN A 674 -34.04 0.81 -36.34
C ASN A 674 -35.08 0.61 -35.22
N VAL A 675 -35.94 1.60 -34.96
CA VAL A 675 -36.90 1.62 -33.85
C VAL A 675 -38.20 0.91 -34.24
N GLY A 676 -38.18 -0.43 -34.23
CA GLY A 676 -39.33 -1.25 -34.65
C GLY A 676 -40.58 -1.13 -33.77
N THR A 677 -40.48 -0.49 -32.60
CA THR A 677 -41.57 -0.29 -31.64
C THR A 677 -42.40 0.97 -31.90
N VAL A 678 -41.98 1.85 -32.81
CA VAL A 678 -42.69 3.08 -33.19
C VAL A 678 -42.93 3.07 -34.70
N GLU A 679 -44.04 3.65 -35.15
CA GLU A 679 -44.30 3.81 -36.59
C GLU A 679 -43.49 4.97 -37.18
N GLY A 680 -42.96 4.78 -38.40
CA GLY A 680 -42.15 5.77 -39.12
C GLY A 680 -40.68 5.36 -39.22
N ASP A 681 -40.02 5.75 -40.33
CA ASP A 681 -38.62 5.42 -40.63
C ASP A 681 -37.72 6.65 -40.83
N GLN A 682 -38.31 7.86 -40.81
CA GLN A 682 -37.62 9.12 -41.04
C GLN A 682 -37.15 9.78 -39.74
N GLY A 683 -35.93 10.31 -39.76
CA GLY A 683 -35.36 11.06 -38.64
C GLY A 683 -34.76 10.17 -37.56
N ARG A 684 -34.62 10.74 -36.36
CA ARG A 684 -33.96 10.10 -35.21
C ARG A 684 -34.83 10.21 -33.96
N MET A 685 -34.57 9.36 -32.99
CA MET A 685 -35.23 9.38 -31.69
C MET A 685 -34.26 8.97 -30.59
N CYS A 686 -34.27 9.71 -29.48
CA CYS A 686 -33.54 9.32 -28.28
C CYS A 686 -34.17 8.05 -27.68
N ILE A 687 -33.35 7.05 -27.39
CA ILE A 687 -33.74 5.78 -26.80
C ILE A 687 -33.23 5.71 -25.37
N ASN A 688 -34.12 5.52 -24.41
CA ASN A 688 -33.77 5.15 -23.04
C ASN A 688 -33.53 3.64 -23.00
N MET A 689 -32.29 3.21 -22.75
CA MET A 689 -31.94 1.79 -22.83
C MET A 689 -32.60 0.95 -21.72
N GLU A 690 -32.76 1.53 -20.52
CA GLU A 690 -33.02 0.79 -19.27
C GLU A 690 -32.02 -0.37 -19.10
N TRP A 691 -30.73 -0.08 -19.29
CA TRP A 691 -29.69 -1.11 -19.40
C TRP A 691 -29.41 -1.84 -18.09
N GLY A 692 -29.98 -1.38 -16.97
CA GLY A 692 -29.74 -1.95 -15.66
C GLY A 692 -30.20 -3.40 -15.57
N ALA A 693 -31.20 -3.76 -16.37
CA ALA A 693 -31.76 -5.11 -16.50
C ALA A 693 -30.94 -6.04 -17.41
N PHE A 694 -29.86 -5.58 -18.04
CA PHE A 694 -28.97 -6.45 -18.81
C PHE A 694 -28.49 -7.62 -17.94
N GLY A 695 -28.55 -8.84 -18.48
CA GLY A 695 -28.23 -10.07 -17.73
C GLY A 695 -29.37 -10.67 -16.91
N ASP A 696 -30.53 -10.03 -16.79
CA ASP A 696 -31.72 -10.60 -16.13
C ASP A 696 -32.20 -11.91 -16.79
N ASN A 697 -31.84 -12.13 -18.06
CA ASN A 697 -32.10 -13.36 -18.80
C ASN A 697 -31.00 -14.44 -18.66
N GLY A 698 -29.97 -14.20 -17.85
CA GLY A 698 -28.86 -15.12 -17.61
C GLY A 698 -27.65 -14.93 -18.53
N CYS A 699 -27.67 -14.01 -19.51
CA CYS A 699 -26.55 -13.87 -20.45
C CYS A 699 -25.23 -13.46 -19.78
N LEU A 700 -25.29 -12.85 -18.59
CA LEU A 700 -24.14 -12.44 -17.78
C LEU A 700 -23.72 -13.45 -16.70
N ASP A 701 -24.32 -14.65 -16.64
CA ASP A 701 -24.06 -15.62 -15.56
C ASP A 701 -22.58 -16.04 -15.43
N HIS A 702 -21.83 -15.97 -16.53
CA HIS A 702 -20.42 -16.32 -16.58
C HIS A 702 -19.49 -15.32 -15.87
N ILE A 703 -19.92 -14.06 -15.68
CA ILE A 703 -19.17 -13.05 -14.92
C ILE A 703 -19.79 -12.76 -13.53
N PHE A 704 -20.95 -13.33 -13.24
CA PHE A 704 -21.65 -13.11 -11.99
C PHE A 704 -21.03 -13.98 -10.87
N THR A 705 -20.36 -13.34 -9.92
CA THR A 705 -19.62 -14.03 -8.86
C THR A 705 -20.54 -14.52 -7.75
N HIS A 706 -20.00 -15.29 -6.80
CA HIS A 706 -20.77 -15.66 -5.60
C HIS A 706 -21.16 -14.43 -4.77
N PHE A 707 -20.31 -13.41 -4.70
CA PHE A 707 -20.61 -12.17 -3.98
C PHE A 707 -21.84 -11.49 -4.59
N ASP A 708 -21.88 -11.37 -5.91
CA ASP A 708 -22.97 -10.74 -6.64
C ASP A 708 -24.30 -11.48 -6.44
N ARG A 709 -24.27 -12.82 -6.41
CA ARG A 709 -25.46 -13.65 -6.10
C ARG A 709 -26.02 -13.37 -4.71
N VAL A 710 -25.15 -13.34 -3.69
CA VAL A 710 -25.56 -13.04 -2.31
C VAL A 710 -26.16 -11.63 -2.21
N VAL A 711 -25.56 -10.65 -2.89
CA VAL A 711 -26.13 -9.29 -2.94
C VAL A 711 -27.49 -9.31 -3.64
N ASP A 712 -27.59 -9.93 -4.81
CA ASP A 712 -28.83 -10.01 -5.62
C ASP A 712 -29.99 -10.65 -4.84
N GLU A 713 -29.77 -11.82 -4.26
CA GLU A 713 -30.76 -12.59 -3.49
C GLU A 713 -31.32 -11.83 -2.28
N THR A 714 -30.52 -10.94 -1.70
CA THR A 714 -30.93 -10.15 -0.53
C THR A 714 -31.55 -8.81 -0.90
N THR A 715 -31.55 -8.41 -2.17
CA THR A 715 -32.17 -7.14 -2.62
C THR A 715 -33.70 -7.21 -2.62
N ILE A 716 -34.35 -6.06 -2.79
CA ILE A 716 -35.82 -5.98 -2.92
C ILE A 716 -36.35 -6.58 -4.23
N ASN A 717 -35.46 -6.79 -5.20
CA ASN A 717 -35.77 -7.25 -6.55
C ASN A 717 -34.79 -8.36 -7.01
N PRO A 718 -34.79 -9.54 -6.36
CA PRO A 718 -33.88 -10.64 -6.73
C PRO A 718 -34.04 -11.05 -8.20
N GLY A 719 -32.93 -11.35 -8.87
CA GLY A 719 -32.90 -11.74 -10.29
C GLY A 719 -33.24 -10.61 -11.28
N LYS A 720 -33.37 -9.36 -10.79
CA LYS A 720 -33.67 -8.18 -11.59
C LYS A 720 -32.60 -7.11 -11.45
N GLN A 721 -32.46 -6.25 -12.45
CA GLN A 721 -31.47 -5.18 -12.47
C GLN A 721 -30.03 -5.71 -12.25
N ARG A 722 -29.72 -6.87 -12.83
CA ARG A 722 -28.47 -7.58 -12.53
C ARG A 722 -27.23 -6.79 -12.96
N PHE A 723 -27.26 -6.11 -14.10
CA PHE A 723 -26.16 -5.25 -14.53
C PHE A 723 -26.00 -4.00 -13.65
N GLU A 724 -27.13 -3.39 -13.23
CA GLU A 724 -27.08 -2.25 -12.30
C GLU A 724 -26.39 -2.62 -10.98
N LYS A 725 -26.66 -3.83 -10.46
CA LYS A 725 -26.09 -4.35 -9.23
C LYS A 725 -24.57 -4.53 -9.26
N LEU A 726 -23.99 -4.70 -10.44
CA LEU A 726 -22.53 -4.80 -10.61
C LEU A 726 -21.83 -3.44 -10.63
N ILE A 727 -22.56 -2.34 -10.88
CA ILE A 727 -21.98 -1.04 -11.24
C ILE A 727 -22.36 0.07 -10.27
N SER A 728 -23.61 0.12 -9.81
CA SER A 728 -24.12 1.32 -9.15
C SER A 728 -23.66 1.45 -7.69
N GLY A 729 -23.62 2.69 -7.21
CA GLY A 729 -23.21 3.02 -5.84
C GLY A 729 -24.13 2.46 -4.76
N MET A 730 -25.36 2.05 -5.09
CA MET A 730 -26.26 1.38 -4.15
C MET A 730 -25.78 -0.03 -3.77
N TYR A 731 -25.05 -0.71 -4.65
CA TYR A 731 -24.71 -2.13 -4.49
C TYR A 731 -23.22 -2.41 -4.31
N LEU A 732 -22.33 -1.56 -4.87
CA LEU A 732 -20.88 -1.75 -4.77
C LEU A 732 -20.38 -1.91 -3.33
N GLY A 733 -20.89 -1.09 -2.41
CA GLY A 733 -20.50 -1.18 -1.00
C GLY A 733 -20.91 -2.48 -0.33
N GLU A 734 -22.01 -3.08 -0.77
CA GLU A 734 -22.49 -4.36 -0.28
C GLU A 734 -21.65 -5.52 -0.86
N ILE A 735 -21.24 -5.45 -2.13
CA ILE A 735 -20.28 -6.40 -2.72
C ILE A 735 -18.96 -6.37 -1.93
N VAL A 736 -18.41 -5.18 -1.67
CA VAL A 736 -17.21 -5.00 -0.84
C VAL A 736 -17.41 -5.62 0.55
N ARG A 737 -18.57 -5.38 1.19
CA ARG A 737 -18.89 -5.97 2.50
C ARG A 737 -18.86 -7.50 2.47
N GLN A 738 -19.43 -8.13 1.44
CA GLN A 738 -19.43 -9.59 1.28
C GLN A 738 -18.02 -10.16 1.09
N ILE A 739 -17.18 -9.49 0.29
CA ILE A 739 -15.77 -9.88 0.11
C ILE A 739 -15.04 -9.82 1.45
N LEU A 740 -15.21 -8.74 2.21
CA LEU A 740 -14.57 -8.58 3.52
C LEU A 740 -15.04 -9.64 4.53
N LEU A 741 -16.32 -10.03 4.51
CA LEU A 741 -16.82 -11.12 5.35
C LEU A 741 -16.15 -12.46 5.00
N VAL A 742 -16.05 -12.80 3.72
CA VAL A 742 -15.38 -14.04 3.27
C VAL A 742 -13.89 -14.03 3.60
N MET A 743 -13.21 -12.89 3.42
CA MET A 743 -11.81 -12.75 3.82
C MET A 743 -11.63 -12.88 5.34
N THR A 744 -12.58 -12.37 6.12
CA THR A 744 -12.57 -12.54 7.58
C THR A 744 -12.76 -14.02 7.93
N GLU A 745 -13.74 -14.70 7.34
CA GLU A 745 -13.97 -16.14 7.58
C GLU A 745 -12.74 -16.99 7.23
N LYS A 746 -12.03 -16.64 6.16
CA LYS A 746 -10.75 -17.26 5.76
C LYS A 746 -9.54 -16.82 6.62
N GLN A 747 -9.76 -16.07 7.69
CA GLN A 747 -8.72 -15.53 8.59
C GLN A 747 -7.68 -14.64 7.90
N LEU A 748 -8.02 -14.08 6.74
CA LEU A 748 -7.15 -13.17 5.99
C LEU A 748 -7.23 -11.74 6.53
N LEU A 749 -8.34 -11.39 7.18
CA LEU A 749 -8.60 -10.09 7.80
C LEU A 749 -9.20 -10.25 9.20
N PHE A 750 -9.02 -9.21 10.03
CA PHE A 750 -9.63 -9.06 11.36
C PHE A 750 -9.47 -10.28 12.29
N GLN A 751 -8.36 -11.01 12.17
CA GLN A 751 -8.06 -12.20 12.98
C GLN A 751 -9.16 -13.27 12.94
N GLY A 752 -9.88 -13.39 11.82
CA GLY A 752 -10.98 -14.35 11.73
C GLY A 752 -12.31 -13.88 12.32
N ARG A 753 -12.38 -12.67 12.90
CA ARG A 753 -13.51 -12.22 13.72
C ARG A 753 -14.22 -11.04 13.08
N PRO A 754 -15.46 -11.22 12.56
CA PRO A 754 -16.22 -10.12 12.01
C PRO A 754 -16.68 -9.18 13.14
N THR A 755 -16.48 -7.88 12.96
CA THR A 755 -17.02 -6.87 13.88
C THR A 755 -18.53 -6.74 13.68
N SER A 756 -19.26 -6.29 14.71
CA SER A 756 -20.70 -6.04 14.60
C SER A 756 -21.03 -5.02 13.50
N LYS A 757 -20.15 -4.03 13.27
CA LYS A 757 -20.29 -3.05 12.18
C LYS A 757 -20.15 -3.69 10.79
N LEU A 758 -19.23 -4.64 10.61
CA LEU A 758 -19.05 -5.33 9.33
C LEU A 758 -20.27 -6.21 8.97
N GLN A 759 -20.99 -6.69 9.99
CA GLN A 759 -22.23 -7.44 9.82
C GLN A 759 -23.42 -6.54 9.42
N THR A 760 -23.33 -5.23 9.63
CA THR A 760 -24.38 -4.29 9.24
C THR A 760 -24.43 -4.11 7.72
N ARG A 761 -25.57 -4.48 7.12
CA ARG A 761 -25.82 -4.29 5.69
C ARG A 761 -25.73 -2.81 5.28
N ASN A 762 -25.23 -2.53 4.08
CA ASN A 762 -25.10 -1.19 3.49
C ASN A 762 -24.23 -0.22 4.32
N ILE A 763 -23.34 -0.72 5.18
CA ILE A 763 -22.44 0.11 5.99
C ILE A 763 -21.46 0.92 5.13
N PHE A 764 -21.08 0.39 3.97
CA PHE A 764 -20.19 1.06 3.00
C PHE A 764 -20.99 1.89 2.00
N GLN A 765 -21.27 3.14 2.34
CA GLN A 765 -21.81 4.13 1.40
C GLN A 765 -20.74 4.52 0.36
N THR A 766 -21.16 4.94 -0.85
CA THR A 766 -20.26 5.36 -1.94
C THR A 766 -19.20 6.38 -1.50
N LYS A 767 -19.58 7.33 -0.65
CA LYS A 767 -18.64 8.34 -0.10
C LYS A 767 -17.45 7.71 0.62
N PHE A 768 -17.67 6.60 1.33
CA PHE A 768 -16.61 5.91 2.06
C PHE A 768 -15.69 5.18 1.09
N LEU A 769 -16.23 4.55 0.04
CA LEU A 769 -15.43 3.92 -1.00
C LEU A 769 -14.53 4.95 -1.72
N SER A 770 -15.08 6.11 -2.11
CA SER A 770 -14.29 7.19 -2.71
C SER A 770 -13.19 7.70 -1.77
N THR A 771 -13.51 7.90 -0.49
CA THR A 771 -12.55 8.38 0.51
C THR A 771 -11.41 7.38 0.72
N ILE A 772 -11.76 6.09 0.74
CA ILE A 772 -10.83 4.97 0.89
C ILE A 772 -9.81 4.96 -0.26
N GLU A 773 -10.25 5.11 -1.50
CA GLU A 773 -9.36 5.18 -2.67
C GLU A 773 -8.46 6.41 -2.67
N LEU A 774 -9.01 7.58 -2.30
CA LEU A 774 -8.30 8.86 -2.31
C LEU A 774 -7.18 8.96 -1.27
N THR A 775 -7.45 8.48 -0.06
CA THR A 775 -6.55 8.66 1.09
C THR A 775 -5.40 7.67 1.07
N GLY A 776 -5.46 6.64 0.22
CA GLY A 776 -4.57 5.50 0.38
C GLY A 776 -4.66 4.93 1.80
N ALA A 777 -5.75 5.11 2.54
CA ALA A 777 -5.95 4.45 3.84
C ALA A 777 -5.96 2.91 3.70
N TRP A 778 -6.02 2.46 2.43
CA TRP A 778 -5.95 1.11 1.90
C TRP A 778 -4.59 0.81 1.23
N SER A 779 -3.56 1.64 1.45
CA SER A 779 -2.17 1.34 1.04
C SER A 779 -1.69 0.04 1.68
N GLY A 780 -2.30 -0.37 2.81
CA GLY A 780 -2.19 -1.74 3.34
C GLY A 780 -3.27 -2.68 2.80
N CYS A 781 -4.55 -2.32 2.86
CA CYS A 781 -5.64 -3.24 2.53
C CYS A 781 -6.25 -2.83 1.19
N LEU A 782 -6.32 -3.68 0.17
CA LEU A 782 -7.20 -3.65 -1.03
C LEU A 782 -7.54 -2.26 -1.68
N SER A 783 -6.61 -1.71 -2.44
CA SER A 783 -6.94 -0.69 -3.46
C SER A 783 -7.82 -1.30 -4.58
N LEU A 784 -8.98 -0.69 -4.84
CA LEU A 784 -9.91 -1.03 -5.93
C LEU A 784 -9.52 -0.42 -7.29
N SER A 785 -8.45 0.37 -7.34
CA SER A 785 -7.94 1.00 -8.55
C SER A 785 -6.80 0.17 -9.16
N GLY A 786 -7.13 -0.99 -9.74
CA GLY A 786 -6.17 -1.78 -10.52
C GLY A 786 -4.99 -2.33 -9.70
N TRP A 787 -5.26 -3.29 -8.81
CA TRP A 787 -4.36 -4.33 -8.28
C TRP A 787 -2.93 -3.91 -7.86
N MET A 788 -2.64 -3.78 -6.55
CA MET A 788 -1.32 -4.10 -5.96
C MET A 788 -1.34 -4.14 -4.40
N ALA A 789 -0.54 -5.07 -3.86
CA ALA A 789 -0.03 -5.31 -2.47
C ALA A 789 -0.96 -5.74 -1.28
N PRO A 790 -0.48 -6.65 -0.38
CA PRO A 790 -1.22 -7.19 0.79
C PRO A 790 -1.09 -6.37 2.09
N CYS A 791 -2.09 -6.51 2.98
CA CYS A 791 -2.22 -5.80 4.26
C CYS A 791 -1.68 -6.59 5.45
N THR A 792 -0.83 -5.97 6.27
CA THR A 792 -0.37 -6.53 7.56
C THR A 792 -0.66 -5.65 8.79
N SER A 793 -1.26 -4.45 8.64
CA SER A 793 -1.27 -3.44 9.71
C SER A 793 -2.61 -3.14 10.42
N CYS A 794 -3.70 -3.87 10.15
CA CYS A 794 -4.96 -3.63 10.86
C CYS A 794 -5.04 -4.32 12.23
N THR A 795 -4.35 -3.80 13.25
CA THR A 795 -4.55 -4.21 14.65
C THR A 795 -5.13 -3.15 15.57
N HIS A 796 -5.20 -1.87 15.22
CA HIS A 796 -5.86 -0.87 16.08
C HIS A 796 -6.72 0.12 15.30
N GLY A 797 -7.97 0.24 15.74
CA GLY A 797 -8.98 1.09 15.13
C GLY A 797 -8.89 2.52 15.65
N GLU A 798 -8.47 3.43 14.78
CA GLU A 798 -8.74 4.86 14.93
C GLU A 798 -9.05 5.44 13.55
N TRP A 799 -10.30 5.84 13.33
CA TRP A 799 -10.73 6.56 12.13
C TRP A 799 -10.95 8.01 12.54
N GLY A 800 -10.07 8.92 12.12
CA GLY A 800 -10.25 10.34 12.37
C GLY A 800 -9.20 11.25 11.73
N GLN A 801 -9.72 12.23 10.98
CA GLN A 801 -9.10 13.51 10.55
C GLN A 801 -8.28 13.51 9.27
N GLY A 802 -8.83 14.21 8.27
CA GLY A 802 -8.19 14.49 6.98
C GLY A 802 -7.39 15.79 6.97
N ARG A 803 -6.52 15.93 5.98
CA ARG A 803 -5.93 17.21 5.53
C ARG A 803 -5.76 17.21 4.01
N GLN A 804 -6.04 18.36 3.41
CA GLN A 804 -5.98 18.65 1.98
C GLN A 804 -4.62 19.29 1.59
N ALA A 805 -4.17 19.05 0.36
CA ALA A 805 -3.21 19.90 -0.37
C ALA A 805 -3.41 19.77 -1.91
N PRO A 806 -3.02 20.76 -2.73
CA PRO A 806 -3.65 21.06 -4.03
C PRO A 806 -2.89 20.53 -5.27
N MET A 807 -3.62 20.27 -6.36
CA MET A 807 -3.10 19.90 -7.68
C MET A 807 -3.09 21.09 -8.66
N GLY A 808 -2.04 21.16 -9.48
CA GLY A 808 -1.83 22.14 -10.55
C GLY A 808 -2.12 21.61 -11.96
N HIS A 809 -2.28 22.57 -12.88
CA HIS A 809 -2.95 22.57 -14.19
C HIS A 809 -2.37 21.73 -15.37
N PRO A 810 -3.15 21.58 -16.48
CA PRO A 810 -2.85 20.73 -17.65
C PRO A 810 -2.36 21.49 -18.90
N CYS A 811 -1.97 20.77 -19.95
CA CYS A 811 -1.80 21.31 -21.32
C CYS A 811 -2.08 20.25 -22.42
N PRO A 812 -2.54 20.64 -23.64
CA PRO A 812 -3.29 19.79 -24.58
C PRO A 812 -2.53 19.44 -25.88
N MET A 813 -3.02 18.48 -26.68
CA MET A 813 -2.92 18.50 -28.16
C MET A 813 -3.98 17.61 -28.85
N LYS A 814 -4.39 18.06 -30.05
CA LYS A 814 -5.45 17.59 -30.96
C LYS A 814 -4.99 16.44 -31.87
N GLU A 815 -5.92 15.62 -32.38
CA GLU A 815 -6.33 15.53 -33.80
C GLU A 815 -7.39 14.43 -34.04
N SER A 816 -8.19 14.61 -35.07
CA SER A 816 -9.59 14.17 -35.27
C SER A 816 -9.83 12.72 -35.74
N ALA A 817 -10.88 12.08 -35.20
CA ALA A 817 -11.63 10.97 -35.79
C ALA A 817 -13.15 11.11 -35.49
N VAL A 818 -13.99 10.29 -36.13
CA VAL A 818 -15.46 10.35 -36.02
C VAL A 818 -15.86 10.21 -34.54
N GLY A 819 -16.28 11.33 -33.94
CA GLY A 819 -16.46 11.46 -32.50
C GLY A 819 -17.92 11.52 -32.09
N GLY A 820 -18.25 10.81 -31.02
CA GLY A 820 -19.53 10.91 -30.32
C GLY A 820 -19.26 11.25 -28.86
N MET A 821 -19.97 12.22 -28.30
CA MET A 821 -19.73 12.69 -26.94
C MET A 821 -20.71 12.05 -25.94
N VAL A 822 -20.20 11.63 -24.78
CA VAL A 822 -20.97 11.04 -23.67
C VAL A 822 -21.07 12.05 -22.53
N CYS A 823 -22.28 12.37 -22.11
CA CYS A 823 -22.51 13.19 -20.92
C CYS A 823 -22.75 12.30 -19.69
N MET A 824 -21.98 12.50 -18.62
CA MET A 824 -22.15 11.80 -17.34
C MET A 824 -22.87 12.67 -16.32
N GLY A 825 -23.95 12.12 -15.74
CA GLY A 825 -24.67 12.70 -14.61
C GLY A 825 -24.54 11.82 -13.36
N TRP A 826 -24.37 12.46 -12.20
CA TRP A 826 -24.42 11.80 -10.89
C TRP A 826 -25.77 12.03 -10.23
N GLY A 827 -26.40 10.96 -9.76
CA GLY A 827 -27.51 11.10 -8.81
C GLY A 827 -26.98 11.71 -7.51
N HIS A 828 -27.13 13.02 -7.32
CA HIS A 828 -26.48 13.73 -6.21
C HIS A 828 -27.05 13.32 -4.83
N GLN A 829 -26.18 12.76 -3.99
CA GLN A 829 -26.28 12.90 -2.54
C GLN A 829 -25.66 14.26 -2.15
N SER A 830 -26.42 15.07 -1.41
CA SER A 830 -26.21 16.47 -1.03
C SER A 830 -24.80 16.89 -0.58
N SER A 831 -24.45 18.17 -0.84
CA SER A 831 -23.24 18.96 -0.48
C SER A 831 -22.11 18.93 -1.54
N PRO A 832 -21.21 19.94 -1.65
CA PRO A 832 -20.19 20.00 -2.70
C PRO A 832 -19.24 18.82 -2.48
N SER A 833 -19.51 17.72 -3.20
CA SER A 833 -19.05 16.40 -2.78
C SER A 833 -17.64 16.17 -3.34
N PRO A 834 -16.72 15.59 -2.54
CA PRO A 834 -15.42 15.13 -3.03
C PRO A 834 -15.64 14.11 -4.16
N PRO A 835 -14.67 13.95 -5.08
CA PRO A 835 -14.90 13.23 -6.31
C PRO A 835 -15.37 11.80 -6.01
N VAL A 836 -16.42 11.43 -6.72
CA VAL A 836 -16.71 10.06 -7.17
C VAL A 836 -15.42 9.24 -7.28
N LEU A 837 -15.45 7.96 -6.88
CA LEU A 837 -14.44 6.91 -7.15
C LEU A 837 -13.43 7.37 -8.22
N VAL A 838 -12.29 7.91 -7.78
CA VAL A 838 -11.40 8.70 -8.65
C VAL A 838 -10.91 7.87 -9.83
N SER A 839 -10.76 6.58 -9.59
CA SER A 839 -10.35 5.60 -10.59
C SER A 839 -11.47 5.19 -11.55
N PHE A 840 -12.74 5.33 -11.19
CA PHE A 840 -13.87 4.82 -11.99
C PHE A 840 -13.95 5.50 -13.35
N SER A 841 -13.96 6.83 -13.39
CA SER A 841 -14.03 7.61 -14.64
C SER A 841 -12.83 7.32 -15.54
N HIS A 842 -11.63 7.25 -14.96
CA HIS A 842 -10.40 6.93 -15.69
C HIS A 842 -10.43 5.52 -16.29
N ASN A 843 -10.81 4.52 -15.50
CA ASN A 843 -10.88 3.13 -15.95
C ASN A 843 -11.98 2.91 -17.00
N LEU A 844 -13.12 3.60 -16.87
CA LEU A 844 -14.18 3.59 -17.87
C LEU A 844 -13.68 4.14 -19.21
N GLN A 845 -13.04 5.31 -19.20
CA GLN A 845 -12.47 5.94 -20.40
C GLN A 845 -11.41 5.05 -21.06
N LYS A 846 -10.51 4.47 -20.26
CA LYS A 846 -9.48 3.56 -20.75
C LYS A 846 -10.10 2.31 -21.39
N THR A 847 -11.05 1.68 -20.70
CA THR A 847 -11.72 0.46 -21.19
C THR A 847 -12.47 0.74 -22.50
N LEU A 848 -13.14 1.90 -22.60
CA LEU A 848 -13.82 2.30 -23.83
C LEU A 848 -12.85 2.48 -24.99
N LYS A 849 -11.70 3.13 -24.75
CA LYS A 849 -10.66 3.32 -25.76
C LYS A 849 -10.09 1.97 -26.25
N ASP A 850 -9.95 1.00 -25.35
CA ASP A 850 -9.44 -0.33 -25.69
C ASP A 850 -10.47 -1.16 -26.49
N LEU A 851 -11.75 -1.10 -26.14
CA LEU A 851 -12.83 -1.89 -26.78
C LEU A 851 -13.44 -1.23 -28.03
N ALA A 852 -13.27 0.08 -28.19
CA ALA A 852 -13.78 0.86 -29.31
C ALA A 852 -12.72 1.83 -29.84
N PRO A 853 -11.57 1.34 -30.34
CA PRO A 853 -10.43 2.18 -30.73
C PRO A 853 -10.73 3.10 -31.93
N ASN A 854 -11.80 2.81 -32.68
CA ASN A 854 -12.24 3.60 -33.83
C ASN A 854 -13.21 4.73 -33.44
N CYS A 855 -13.59 4.85 -32.17
CA CYS A 855 -14.50 5.87 -31.67
C CYS A 855 -13.72 6.88 -30.83
N ASP A 856 -13.78 8.16 -31.20
CA ASP A 856 -13.23 9.25 -30.38
C ASP A 856 -14.33 9.76 -29.44
N VAL A 857 -14.29 9.32 -28.17
CA VAL A 857 -15.34 9.61 -27.19
C VAL A 857 -14.83 10.54 -26.11
N SER A 858 -15.45 11.72 -25.98
CA SER A 858 -15.24 12.65 -24.88
C SER A 858 -16.32 12.49 -23.82
N PHE A 859 -15.94 12.63 -22.55
CA PHE A 859 -16.86 12.58 -21.41
C PHE A 859 -17.01 13.96 -20.78
N HIS A 860 -18.25 14.43 -20.66
CA HIS A 860 -18.58 15.74 -20.07
C HIS A 860 -19.44 15.54 -18.82
N LEU A 861 -19.07 16.20 -17.74
CA LEU A 861 -19.85 16.17 -16.50
C LEU A 861 -20.99 17.18 -16.59
N SER A 862 -22.22 16.74 -16.33
CA SER A 862 -23.35 17.67 -16.17
C SER A 862 -23.38 18.21 -14.74
N GLU A 863 -22.93 19.46 -14.56
CA GLU A 863 -22.91 20.14 -13.25
C GLU A 863 -24.33 20.51 -12.77
N ASP A 864 -25.19 20.92 -13.69
CA ASP A 864 -26.56 21.38 -13.40
C ASP A 864 -27.60 20.23 -13.34
N GLY A 865 -27.17 19.00 -13.65
CA GLY A 865 -28.00 17.80 -13.66
C GLY A 865 -29.07 17.77 -14.78
N SER A 866 -29.99 16.82 -14.66
CA SER A 866 -31.05 16.55 -15.65
C SER A 866 -32.11 17.66 -15.76
N GLY A 867 -32.17 18.59 -14.80
CA GLY A 867 -33.16 19.68 -14.76
C GLY A 867 -33.02 20.69 -15.91
N LYS A 868 -31.78 21.11 -16.23
CA LYS A 868 -31.48 21.95 -17.41
C LYS A 868 -31.98 21.28 -18.69
N GLY A 869 -31.71 19.99 -18.83
CA GLY A 869 -32.16 19.20 -19.98
C GLY A 869 -33.68 19.07 -20.10
N ALA A 870 -34.39 18.92 -18.98
CA ALA A 870 -35.85 18.86 -18.98
C ALA A 870 -36.49 20.14 -19.54
N ALA A 871 -35.96 21.30 -19.14
CA ALA A 871 -36.39 22.59 -19.68
C ALA A 871 -36.08 22.72 -21.17
N LEU A 872 -34.90 22.26 -21.62
CA LEU A 872 -34.54 22.27 -23.05
C LEU A 872 -35.45 21.37 -23.89
N VAL A 873 -35.79 20.18 -23.39
CA VAL A 873 -36.77 19.30 -24.06
C VAL A 873 -38.14 19.98 -24.12
N ALA A 874 -38.56 20.64 -23.04
CA ALA A 874 -39.80 21.42 -23.04
C ALA A 874 -39.78 22.55 -24.09
N ALA A 875 -38.65 23.24 -24.26
CA ALA A 875 -38.47 24.28 -25.28
C ALA A 875 -38.58 23.71 -26.71
N VAL A 876 -37.95 22.56 -26.97
CA VAL A 876 -38.05 21.85 -28.25
C VAL A 876 -39.50 21.40 -28.52
N ALA A 877 -40.20 20.90 -27.49
CA ALA A 877 -41.59 20.49 -27.58
C ALA A 877 -42.53 21.63 -27.95
N CYS A 878 -42.43 22.77 -27.26
CA CYS A 878 -43.26 23.95 -27.53
C CYS A 878 -43.06 24.49 -28.95
N ARG A 879 -41.83 24.43 -29.47
CA ARG A 879 -41.48 24.85 -30.84
C ARG A 879 -42.08 23.94 -31.89
N THR A 880 -41.94 22.62 -31.76
CA THR A 880 -42.49 21.65 -32.72
C THR A 880 -44.02 21.72 -32.80
N ALA A 881 -44.70 21.96 -31.68
CA ALA A 881 -46.13 22.21 -31.65
C ALA A 881 -46.54 23.51 -32.39
N SER A 882 -45.67 24.52 -32.41
CA SER A 882 -45.91 25.81 -33.08
C SER A 882 -45.59 25.78 -34.59
N ALA A 883 -44.67 24.92 -35.03
CA ALA A 883 -44.26 24.78 -36.44
C ALA A 883 -45.18 23.87 -37.27
N GLY A 884 -46.03 23.07 -36.61
CA GLY A 884 -47.05 22.23 -37.25
C GLY A 884 -48.43 22.89 -37.43
N GLN A 885 -48.56 24.18 -37.11
CA GLN A 885 -49.76 25.01 -37.34
C GLN A 885 -49.69 25.81 -38.64
#